data_AF-A0A7R9ZIL4-F1
#
_entry.id   AF-A0A7R9ZIL4-F1
#
_cell.length_a   1.000
_cell.length_b   1.000
_cell.length_c   1.000
_cell.angle_alpha   90.00
_cell.angle_beta   90.00
_cell.angle_gamma   90.00
#
_symmetry.space_group_name_H-M   'P 1'
#
loop_
_entity.id
_entity.type
_entity.pdbx_description
1 polymer ?
#
loop_
_entity_poly.entity_id
_entity_poly.type
_entity_poly.pdbx_seq_one_letter_code
_entity_poly.pdbx_strand_id
1 'polypeptide(L)'
;QFIFLNPRWLVAAVACILRHDLTREINETRRLFNKEALVGWDSGILRSGDNFYAAHLNCPVITAEDAFMLWQAKKITKKAAERAKEYSNNMSMTPFEFLQRLLIRFRVFVPIDLSIDKALLGGKEYGLSGENPQSEGSLLDASVVRSEESPQFFFLPSLLGPGEPAEAWTYKNSDSWKTTLCHSILFPDGVPPGLMERITATVLSDVYGATQRQVQLDNAGSNNVVSTSSGISKTRESWHVSIAAGGRLHVKEILCWRSAFFFKMGMENVDSMSGEVRESIVEMFCALVDRESHLCVGSDAMGVGMRRLILSGKGQVGEGGRKIWQGGYTLVIKAIGRVMEEYGGLEFEKQGICPECIAKRPVGKASVWDWTLMRSAAKKGDEAIRCQFGHRVQTRLVTGLCCAKKPGTRRASVEASVALTSGESAVPVSELLSGVVVVGLWDGKTEKIIRVGSGFVVDRKRGLVVTASHTLMNIWGDSNSPYGENYYGLRSGKVVIGVIPRERGDFSPDNTTAVFRYFAQIVAKDESIESNGVCHMDACVLQITTKMEQDVGGDGDGCGSQPEILIQNNPAAFKKEKLTQLKVARKECELDEQVRIMGYNQGGEGLIEPGSHVNRCADFAKGYVCMKFHTDVEEGWSKSRRFKPTEEIVVICPTIGGHSGGPCVNQSGEVIGILSRADPTEKQRCYLVPATAWKRLVVKAKNSVVRAF
;
A
#
# COMPACT_ATOMS: atom_id res chain seq x y z
N GLN A 1 1.63 6.48 -48.59
CA GLN A 1 0.36 6.76 -49.31
C GLN A 1 -0.02 8.23 -49.28
N PHE A 2 0.26 8.97 -48.19
CA PHE A 2 -0.06 10.41 -48.10
C PHE A 2 1.20 11.26 -47.92
N ILE A 3 1.26 12.40 -48.61
CA ILE A 3 2.25 13.47 -48.44
C ILE A 3 1.48 14.78 -48.28
N PHE A 4 1.74 15.53 -47.22
CA PHE A 4 1.14 16.85 -47.04
C PHE A 4 1.98 17.90 -47.73
N LEU A 5 1.45 18.46 -48.82
CA LEU A 5 2.09 19.58 -49.53
C LEU A 5 1.67 20.94 -48.96
N ASN A 6 0.47 21.02 -48.37
CA ASN A 6 -0.07 22.25 -47.81
C ASN A 6 -0.29 22.13 -46.29
N PRO A 7 0.56 22.77 -45.46
CA PRO A 7 0.42 22.72 -44.01
C PRO A 7 -0.86 23.40 -43.51
N ARG A 8 -1.47 24.32 -44.27
CA ARG A 8 -2.72 24.99 -43.88
C ARG A 8 -3.88 24.01 -43.72
N TRP A 9 -3.89 22.93 -44.49
CA TRP A 9 -4.91 21.89 -44.36
C TRP A 9 -4.83 21.19 -43.00
N LEU A 10 -3.61 20.83 -42.58
CA LEU A 10 -3.38 20.19 -41.28
C LEU A 10 -3.72 21.14 -40.12
N VAL A 11 -3.35 22.41 -40.22
CA VAL A 11 -3.72 23.43 -39.22
C VAL A 11 -5.24 23.57 -39.13
N ALA A 12 -5.95 23.64 -40.26
CA ALA A 12 -7.41 23.73 -40.28
C ALA A 12 -8.05 22.49 -39.65
N ALA A 13 -7.57 21.30 -39.98
CA ALA A 13 -8.03 20.03 -39.41
C ALA A 13 -7.85 19.97 -37.89
N VAL A 14 -6.69 20.39 -37.37
CA VAL A 14 -6.41 20.42 -35.93
C VAL A 14 -7.27 21.48 -35.23
N ALA A 15 -7.45 22.66 -35.85
CA ALA A 15 -8.25 23.75 -35.32
C ALA A 15 -9.75 23.42 -35.22
N CYS A 16 -10.25 22.43 -35.98
CA CYS A 16 -11.60 21.91 -35.79
C CYS A 16 -11.79 21.26 -34.41
N ILE A 17 -10.73 20.68 -33.86
CA ILE A 17 -10.80 19.82 -32.67
C ILE A 17 -10.24 20.52 -31.44
N LEU A 18 -9.09 21.20 -31.56
CA LEU A 18 -8.45 21.87 -30.43
C LEU A 18 -9.11 23.23 -30.15
N ARG A 19 -10.31 23.18 -29.56
CA ARG A 19 -11.11 24.36 -29.20
C ARG A 19 -11.62 24.26 -27.76
N HIS A 20 -11.66 25.38 -27.05
CA HIS A 20 -12.21 25.45 -25.70
C HIS A 20 -13.73 25.21 -25.66
N ASP A 21 -14.43 25.43 -26.77
CA ASP A 21 -15.88 25.22 -26.92
C ASP A 21 -16.22 23.94 -27.71
N LEU A 22 -15.32 22.93 -27.71
CA LEU A 22 -15.46 21.72 -28.52
C LEU A 22 -16.82 21.02 -28.36
N THR A 23 -17.31 20.84 -27.14
CA THR A 23 -18.62 20.22 -26.86
C THR A 23 -19.76 20.97 -27.53
N ARG A 24 -19.71 22.30 -27.51
CA ARG A 24 -20.71 23.15 -28.18
C ARG A 24 -20.63 22.98 -29.69
N GLU A 25 -19.44 23.00 -30.27
CA GLU A 25 -19.24 22.83 -31.72
C GLU A 25 -19.72 21.45 -32.20
N ILE A 26 -19.46 20.38 -31.43
CA ILE A 26 -19.96 19.02 -31.73
C ILE A 26 -21.50 19.04 -31.78
N ASN A 27 -22.15 19.60 -30.77
CA ASN A 27 -23.61 19.67 -30.69
C ASN A 27 -24.22 20.52 -31.82
N GLU A 28 -23.63 21.67 -32.13
CA GLU A 28 -24.08 22.53 -33.23
C GLU A 28 -23.89 21.84 -34.60
N THR A 29 -22.75 21.18 -34.82
CA THR A 29 -22.48 20.45 -36.06
C THR A 29 -23.44 19.28 -36.24
N ARG A 30 -23.68 18.48 -35.19
CA ARG A 30 -24.63 17.37 -35.21
C ARG A 30 -26.05 17.84 -35.54
N ARG A 31 -26.48 18.99 -34.99
CA ARG A 31 -27.77 19.61 -35.33
C ARG A 31 -27.87 20.00 -36.80
N LEU A 32 -26.79 20.50 -37.41
CA LEU A 32 -26.76 20.85 -38.83
C LEU A 32 -26.85 19.61 -39.73
N PHE A 33 -26.07 18.57 -39.45
CA PHE A 33 -26.11 17.31 -40.20
C PHE A 33 -27.45 16.59 -40.06
N ASN A 34 -28.07 16.60 -38.87
CA ASN A 34 -29.41 16.02 -38.67
C ASN A 34 -30.50 16.79 -39.44
N LYS A 35 -30.37 18.11 -39.59
CA LYS A 35 -31.29 18.91 -40.43
C LYS A 35 -31.12 18.61 -41.92
N GLU A 36 -29.90 18.34 -42.38
CA GLU A 36 -29.64 17.93 -43.77
C GLU A 36 -30.13 16.49 -44.05
N ALA A 37 -29.96 15.56 -43.10
CA ALA A 37 -30.41 14.17 -43.21
C ALA A 37 -31.96 14.02 -43.22
N LEU A 38 -32.69 14.95 -42.59
CA LEU A 38 -34.16 14.99 -42.64
C LEU A 38 -34.73 15.33 -44.02
N VAL A 39 -33.90 15.77 -44.98
CA VAL A 39 -34.31 16.17 -46.34
C VAL A 39 -33.90 15.16 -47.42
N GLY A 40 -33.11 14.12 -47.10
CA GLY A 40 -32.68 13.10 -48.06
C GLY A 40 -32.49 11.73 -47.43
N TRP A 41 -33.38 10.80 -47.78
CA TRP A 41 -33.41 9.33 -47.59
C TRP A 41 -32.49 8.62 -46.57
N ASP A 42 -33.16 7.75 -45.79
CA ASP A 42 -32.72 6.55 -45.06
C ASP A 42 -31.34 6.55 -44.39
N SER A 43 -31.31 6.67 -43.06
CA SER A 43 -30.18 6.24 -42.22
C SER A 43 -30.58 6.01 -40.77
N GLY A 44 -30.80 4.75 -40.39
CA GLY A 44 -30.98 4.30 -39.00
C GLY A 44 -29.69 4.26 -38.16
N ILE A 45 -28.66 5.04 -38.49
CA ILE A 45 -27.29 4.87 -37.94
C ILE A 45 -26.92 5.93 -36.89
N LEU A 46 -27.58 7.09 -36.82
CA LEU A 46 -27.12 8.23 -36.01
C LEU A 46 -27.74 8.37 -34.61
N ARG A 47 -28.54 7.40 -34.13
CA ARG A 47 -29.28 7.51 -32.86
C ARG A 47 -28.49 7.11 -31.60
N SER A 48 -27.28 6.59 -31.71
CA SER A 48 -26.56 6.01 -30.55
C SER A 48 -25.73 7.03 -29.73
N GLY A 49 -25.42 8.22 -30.27
CA GLY A 49 -24.46 9.16 -29.68
C GLY A 49 -24.99 10.18 -28.66
N ASP A 50 -26.30 10.24 -28.40
CA ASP A 50 -26.88 11.28 -27.53
C ASP A 50 -26.72 10.98 -26.03
N ASN A 51 -26.54 9.72 -25.64
CA ASN A 51 -26.35 9.34 -24.23
C ASN A 51 -24.95 9.66 -23.68
N PHE A 52 -23.92 9.80 -24.52
CA PHE A 52 -22.55 10.03 -24.07
C PHE A 52 -22.34 11.43 -23.48
N TYR A 53 -22.84 12.46 -24.17
CA TYR A 53 -22.69 13.86 -23.76
C TYR A 53 -23.73 14.30 -22.72
N ALA A 54 -24.80 13.52 -22.53
CA ALA A 54 -25.79 13.73 -21.47
C ALA A 54 -25.21 13.48 -20.06
N ALA A 55 -24.10 12.74 -19.95
CA ALA A 55 -23.44 12.41 -18.69
C ALA A 55 -22.55 13.54 -18.12
N HIS A 56 -22.57 14.76 -18.71
CA HIS A 56 -21.76 15.91 -18.26
C HIS A 56 -20.30 15.55 -17.95
N LEU A 57 -19.64 14.81 -18.84
CA LEU A 57 -18.21 14.56 -18.74
C LEU A 57 -17.47 15.89 -18.94
N ASN A 58 -17.01 16.51 -17.86
CA ASN A 58 -16.14 17.70 -17.88
C ASN A 58 -14.69 17.38 -18.29
N CYS A 59 -14.49 16.27 -19.01
CA CYS A 59 -13.23 15.81 -19.54
C CYS A 59 -13.20 16.01 -21.07
N PRO A 60 -12.13 16.56 -21.65
CA PRO A 60 -12.04 16.76 -23.09
C PRO A 60 -11.81 15.44 -23.84
N VAL A 61 -12.92 14.73 -24.09
CA VAL A 61 -12.97 13.48 -24.86
C VAL A 61 -13.75 13.72 -26.14
N ILE A 62 -13.28 13.15 -27.24
CA ILE A 62 -13.95 13.15 -28.55
C ILE A 62 -14.02 11.72 -29.09
N THR A 63 -15.13 11.37 -29.75
CA THR A 63 -15.23 10.09 -30.45
C THR A 63 -14.57 10.16 -31.83
N ALA A 64 -14.20 9.01 -32.40
CA ALA A 64 -13.75 8.95 -33.79
C ALA A 64 -14.79 9.57 -34.75
N GLU A 65 -16.07 9.25 -34.54
CA GLU A 65 -17.18 9.76 -35.36
C GLU A 65 -17.31 11.29 -35.28
N ASP A 66 -17.26 11.85 -34.06
CA ASP A 66 -17.34 13.30 -33.87
C ASP A 66 -16.17 14.04 -34.53
N ALA A 67 -14.96 13.48 -34.44
CA ALA A 67 -13.79 14.05 -35.12
C ALA A 67 -13.98 14.09 -36.65
N PHE A 68 -14.48 13.00 -37.24
CA PHE A 68 -14.76 12.91 -38.67
C PHE A 68 -15.84 13.90 -39.09
N MET A 69 -16.93 13.98 -38.32
CA MET A 69 -18.02 14.93 -38.55
C MET A 69 -17.51 16.37 -38.56
N LEU A 70 -16.70 16.76 -37.56
CA LEU A 70 -16.11 18.11 -37.48
C LEU A 70 -15.20 18.42 -38.68
N TRP A 71 -14.42 17.45 -39.16
CA TRP A 71 -13.62 17.61 -40.36
C TRP A 71 -14.46 17.70 -41.64
N GLN A 72 -15.59 16.99 -41.72
CA GLN A 72 -16.51 17.10 -42.85
C GLN A 72 -17.27 18.44 -42.87
N ALA A 73 -17.56 19.01 -41.71
CA ALA A 73 -18.26 20.29 -41.59
C ALA A 73 -17.45 21.47 -42.14
N LYS A 74 -16.12 21.43 -42.07
CA LYS A 74 -15.27 22.49 -42.62
C LYS A 74 -15.01 22.27 -44.11
N LYS A 75 -15.37 23.28 -44.92
CA LYS A 75 -15.23 23.28 -46.39
C LYS A 75 -13.83 22.93 -46.89
N ILE A 76 -12.78 23.41 -46.22
CA ILE A 76 -11.39 23.20 -46.66
C ILE A 76 -10.93 21.74 -46.48
N THR A 77 -11.34 21.10 -45.38
CA THR A 77 -11.01 19.71 -45.07
C THR A 77 -11.84 18.74 -45.89
N LYS A 78 -13.15 19.00 -46.02
CA LYS A 78 -14.08 18.22 -46.87
C LYS A 78 -13.64 18.17 -48.33
N LYS A 79 -13.41 19.33 -48.97
CA LYS A 79 -13.01 19.39 -50.39
C LYS A 79 -11.70 18.67 -50.68
N ALA A 80 -10.75 18.73 -49.75
CA ALA A 80 -9.48 18.03 -49.90
C ALA A 80 -9.65 16.52 -49.81
N ALA A 81 -10.51 16.03 -48.90
CA ALA A 81 -10.82 14.61 -48.80
C ALA A 81 -11.58 14.09 -50.02
N GLU A 82 -12.55 14.85 -50.54
CA GLU A 82 -13.29 14.53 -51.78
C GLU A 82 -12.34 14.44 -52.98
N ARG A 83 -11.45 15.43 -53.16
CA ARG A 83 -10.44 15.39 -54.22
C ARG A 83 -9.50 14.20 -54.07
N ALA A 84 -9.04 13.91 -52.86
CA ALA A 84 -8.17 12.76 -52.64
C ALA A 84 -8.85 11.46 -53.12
N LYS A 85 -10.15 11.29 -52.81
CA LYS A 85 -10.97 10.15 -53.26
C LYS A 85 -11.18 10.13 -54.78
N GLU A 86 -11.39 11.29 -55.40
CA GLU A 86 -11.57 11.43 -56.86
C GLU A 86 -10.33 11.02 -57.65
N TYR A 87 -9.13 11.41 -57.18
CA TYR A 87 -7.87 11.20 -57.90
C TYR A 87 -7.08 9.95 -57.45
N SER A 88 -7.64 9.11 -56.57
CA SER A 88 -6.94 7.92 -56.03
C SER A 88 -7.78 6.67 -56.13
N ASN A 89 -7.43 5.79 -57.07
CA ASN A 89 -8.24 4.61 -57.39
C ASN A 89 -8.09 3.43 -56.41
N ASN A 90 -7.04 3.41 -55.57
CA ASN A 90 -6.74 2.32 -54.63
C ASN A 90 -6.23 2.86 -53.28
N MET A 91 -7.07 3.59 -52.54
CA MET A 91 -6.74 4.00 -51.17
C MET A 91 -6.99 2.87 -50.19
N SER A 92 -5.99 2.51 -49.38
CA SER A 92 -6.15 1.54 -48.29
C SER A 92 -6.59 2.20 -46.98
N MET A 93 -6.68 3.53 -46.98
CA MET A 93 -7.07 4.35 -45.83
C MET A 93 -7.65 5.67 -46.33
N THR A 94 -8.65 6.21 -45.66
CA THR A 94 -9.21 7.53 -45.99
C THR A 94 -8.32 8.67 -45.47
N PRO A 95 -8.39 9.89 -46.05
CA PRO A 95 -7.64 11.05 -45.53
C PRO A 95 -7.91 11.35 -44.06
N PHE A 96 -9.13 11.11 -43.58
CA PHE A 96 -9.51 11.31 -42.18
C PHE A 96 -9.01 10.21 -41.25
N GLU A 97 -9.02 8.94 -41.68
CA GLU A 97 -8.35 7.86 -40.94
C GLU A 97 -6.84 8.10 -40.82
N PHE A 98 -6.22 8.59 -41.89
CA PHE A 98 -4.81 8.96 -41.87
C PHE A 98 -4.54 10.11 -40.90
N LEU A 99 -5.40 11.14 -40.92
CA LEU A 99 -5.33 12.26 -40.00
C LEU A 99 -5.52 11.82 -38.55
N GLN A 100 -6.48 10.95 -38.25
CA GLN A 100 -6.65 10.37 -36.92
C GLN A 100 -5.37 9.65 -36.46
N ARG A 101 -4.79 8.78 -37.30
CA ARG A 101 -3.54 8.08 -36.99
C ARG A 101 -2.37 9.05 -36.80
N LEU A 102 -2.34 10.14 -37.55
CA LEU A 102 -1.36 11.22 -37.41
C LEU A 102 -1.50 11.92 -36.06
N LEU A 103 -2.72 12.29 -35.66
CA LEU A 103 -2.97 12.94 -34.36
C LEU A 103 -2.65 12.01 -33.19
N ILE A 104 -2.88 10.71 -33.33
CA ILE A 104 -2.42 9.70 -32.36
C ILE A 104 -0.88 9.66 -32.32
N ARG A 105 -0.23 9.61 -33.49
CA ARG A 105 1.24 9.55 -33.60
C ARG A 105 1.94 10.75 -32.97
N PHE A 106 1.32 11.93 -33.06
CA PHE A 106 1.81 13.17 -32.47
C PHE A 106 1.24 13.44 -31.06
N ARG A 107 0.52 12.47 -30.47
CA ARG A 107 -0.03 12.53 -29.12
C ARG A 107 -1.00 13.71 -28.88
N VAL A 108 -1.64 14.18 -29.95
CA VAL A 108 -2.78 15.10 -29.88
C VAL A 108 -4.02 14.32 -29.47
N PHE A 109 -4.20 13.12 -30.04
CA PHE A 109 -5.20 12.15 -29.64
C PHE A 109 -4.55 11.10 -28.75
N VAL A 110 -5.11 10.88 -27.57
CA VAL A 110 -4.73 9.78 -26.69
C VAL A 110 -5.87 8.77 -26.73
N PRO A 111 -5.69 7.59 -27.36
CA PRO A 111 -6.68 6.54 -27.33
C PRO A 111 -6.97 6.12 -25.88
N ILE A 112 -8.24 6.11 -25.48
CA ILE A 112 -8.66 5.67 -24.15
C ILE A 112 -9.75 4.61 -24.25
N ASP A 113 -9.78 3.70 -23.28
CA ASP A 113 -10.85 2.73 -23.11
C ASP A 113 -11.77 3.17 -21.97
N LEU A 114 -13.03 3.48 -22.31
CA LEU A 114 -14.07 3.90 -21.35
C LEU A 114 -14.81 2.73 -20.69
N SER A 115 -14.38 1.48 -20.93
CA SER A 115 -14.80 0.34 -20.11
C SER A 115 -14.18 0.38 -18.70
N ILE A 116 -13.22 1.29 -18.46
CA ILE A 116 -12.80 1.70 -17.12
C ILE A 116 -13.97 2.47 -16.49
N ASP A 117 -14.36 2.07 -15.28
CA ASP A 117 -15.57 2.51 -14.58
C ASP A 117 -15.85 4.02 -14.73
N LYS A 118 -17.09 4.37 -15.12
CA LYS A 118 -17.48 5.64 -15.79
C LYS A 118 -17.30 6.93 -14.97
N ALA A 119 -16.71 6.87 -13.78
CA ALA A 119 -16.64 7.98 -12.83
C ALA A 119 -15.29 8.76 -12.80
N LEU A 120 -14.33 8.42 -13.66
CA LEU A 120 -12.90 8.65 -13.33
C LEU A 120 -12.09 9.32 -14.44
N LEU A 121 -12.55 10.43 -15.01
CA LEU A 121 -11.73 11.25 -15.93
C LEU A 121 -11.78 12.77 -15.63
N GLY A 122 -12.34 13.18 -14.49
CA GLY A 122 -12.34 14.57 -14.04
C GLY A 122 -12.61 14.62 -12.54
N GLY A 123 -11.74 15.28 -11.78
CA GLY A 123 -11.80 15.32 -10.32
C GLY A 123 -13.13 15.84 -9.76
N LYS A 124 -13.38 15.58 -8.47
CA LYS A 124 -14.60 15.96 -7.74
C LYS A 124 -14.98 17.45 -7.86
N GLU A 125 -14.03 18.32 -8.14
CA GLU A 125 -14.21 19.77 -8.26
C GLU A 125 -14.91 20.23 -9.54
N TYR A 126 -15.19 19.30 -10.46
CA TYR A 126 -15.95 19.58 -11.68
C TYR A 126 -17.39 19.05 -11.65
N GLY A 127 -17.83 18.42 -10.56
CA GLY A 127 -19.23 18.10 -10.34
C GLY A 127 -19.91 19.21 -9.55
N LEU A 128 -20.44 20.25 -10.21
CA LEU A 128 -21.31 21.20 -9.51
C LEU A 128 -22.78 20.76 -9.60
N SER A 129 -23.35 20.69 -8.38
CA SER A 129 -24.74 20.90 -7.98
C SER A 129 -25.80 19.91 -8.43
N GLY A 130 -26.39 19.24 -7.44
CA GLY A 130 -27.82 18.95 -7.42
C GLY A 130 -28.19 17.48 -7.49
N GLU A 131 -28.69 16.98 -6.35
CA GLU A 131 -29.71 15.94 -6.21
C GLU A 131 -29.28 14.45 -6.16
N ASN A 132 -29.55 13.89 -4.96
CA ASN A 132 -29.86 12.51 -4.58
C ASN A 132 -29.18 11.31 -5.27
N PRO A 133 -28.41 10.49 -4.53
CA PRO A 133 -27.96 9.18 -4.99
C PRO A 133 -29.06 8.12 -4.74
N GLN A 134 -30.16 8.16 -5.49
CA GLN A 134 -31.12 7.07 -5.55
C GLN A 134 -31.71 6.93 -6.97
N SER A 135 -30.92 6.38 -7.90
CA SER A 135 -31.45 5.62 -9.02
C SER A 135 -30.38 4.67 -9.56
N GLU A 136 -30.31 3.48 -8.97
CA GLU A 136 -29.68 2.33 -9.62
C GLU A 136 -30.52 1.94 -10.83
N GLY A 137 -30.11 2.41 -12.00
CA GLY A 137 -30.58 1.95 -13.31
C GLY A 137 -29.57 0.99 -13.92
N SER A 138 -29.72 -0.30 -13.65
CA SER A 138 -29.04 -1.40 -14.34
C SER A 138 -29.44 -1.41 -15.82
N LEU A 139 -28.57 -0.94 -16.71
CA LEU A 139 -28.61 -1.22 -18.14
C LEU A 139 -27.21 -1.00 -18.75
N LEU A 140 -26.50 -2.10 -19.03
CA LEU A 140 -25.82 -2.37 -20.30
C LEU A 140 -25.20 -3.77 -20.23
N ASP A 141 -25.83 -4.68 -20.97
CA ASP A 141 -25.41 -6.06 -21.22
C ASP A 141 -24.03 -6.06 -21.92
N ALA A 142 -23.01 -6.56 -21.23
CA ALA A 142 -21.61 -6.55 -21.65
C ALA A 142 -21.28 -7.74 -22.57
N SER A 143 -22.07 -7.95 -23.62
CA SER A 143 -21.91 -9.05 -24.57
C SER A 143 -21.97 -8.59 -26.02
N VAL A 144 -21.22 -7.52 -26.36
CA VAL A 144 -20.87 -7.23 -27.76
C VAL A 144 -19.46 -7.74 -28.03
N VAL A 145 -19.38 -8.75 -28.88
CA VAL A 145 -18.15 -9.32 -29.44
C VAL A 145 -17.25 -8.18 -29.93
N ARG A 146 -16.10 -7.97 -29.27
CA ARG A 146 -15.09 -6.98 -29.67
C ARG A 146 -14.45 -7.43 -30.98
N SER A 147 -14.90 -6.87 -32.11
CA SER A 147 -14.13 -6.91 -33.36
C SER A 147 -12.84 -6.09 -33.18
N GLU A 148 -11.83 -6.36 -34.01
CA GLU A 148 -10.51 -5.71 -34.02
C GLU A 148 -10.55 -4.21 -34.46
N GLU A 149 -11.54 -3.46 -34.01
CA GLU A 149 -11.83 -2.12 -34.49
C GLU A 149 -11.10 -1.02 -33.73
N SER A 150 -10.80 0.05 -34.47
CA SER A 150 -10.08 1.24 -34.04
C SER A 150 -10.61 1.83 -32.73
N PRO A 151 -9.76 2.48 -31.91
CA PRO A 151 -10.18 3.11 -30.66
C PRO A 151 -11.34 4.07 -30.88
N GLN A 152 -12.41 3.90 -30.11
CA GLN A 152 -13.67 4.65 -30.25
C GLN A 152 -13.58 6.06 -29.63
N PHE A 153 -12.73 6.24 -28.60
CA PHE A 153 -12.62 7.48 -27.82
C PHE A 153 -11.18 8.00 -27.77
N PHE A 154 -11.06 9.32 -27.85
CA PHE A 154 -9.79 10.04 -27.77
C PHE A 154 -9.85 11.13 -26.71
N PHE A 155 -8.90 11.08 -25.77
CA PHE A 155 -8.65 12.15 -24.82
C PHE A 155 -7.74 13.22 -25.43
N LEU A 156 -8.03 14.49 -25.11
CA LEU A 156 -7.36 15.69 -25.62
C LEU A 156 -6.71 16.48 -24.47
N PRO A 157 -5.47 16.13 -24.04
CA PRO A 157 -4.83 16.76 -22.88
C PRO A 157 -4.69 18.29 -22.98
N SER A 158 -4.55 18.83 -24.20
CA SER A 158 -4.39 20.28 -24.43
C SER A 158 -5.65 21.10 -24.16
N LEU A 159 -6.80 20.46 -23.96
CA LEU A 159 -8.06 21.12 -23.64
C LEU A 159 -8.42 21.05 -22.15
N LEU A 160 -7.52 20.53 -21.30
CA LEU A 160 -7.72 20.52 -19.85
C LEU A 160 -7.81 21.94 -19.30
N GLY A 161 -8.81 22.17 -18.45
CA GLY A 161 -9.05 23.45 -17.80
C GLY A 161 -8.00 23.82 -16.75
N PRO A 162 -8.01 25.07 -16.25
CA PRO A 162 -7.00 25.60 -15.33
C PRO A 162 -7.16 25.16 -13.87
N GLY A 163 -7.93 24.10 -13.57
CA GLY A 163 -8.13 23.70 -12.17
C GLY A 163 -6.88 23.13 -11.53
N GLU A 164 -6.81 23.27 -10.21
CA GLU A 164 -5.73 22.74 -9.39
C GLU A 164 -6.13 21.39 -8.77
N PRO A 165 -5.15 20.52 -8.47
CA PRO A 165 -5.40 19.24 -7.81
C PRO A 165 -5.53 19.39 -6.28
N ALA A 166 -6.20 20.45 -5.79
CA ALA A 166 -6.39 20.66 -4.36
C ALA A 166 -7.04 19.39 -3.77
N GLU A 167 -6.49 18.85 -2.68
CA GLU A 167 -6.96 17.62 -2.03
C GLU A 167 -6.73 16.27 -2.75
N ALA A 168 -6.31 16.25 -4.02
CA ALA A 168 -6.12 14.99 -4.75
C ALA A 168 -4.90 14.17 -4.28
N TRP A 169 -3.94 14.81 -3.60
CA TRP A 169 -2.70 14.15 -3.19
C TRP A 169 -2.14 14.66 -1.86
N THR A 170 -1.66 13.72 -1.05
CA THR A 170 -0.81 14.00 0.11
C THR A 170 0.42 13.11 0.10
N TYR A 171 1.57 13.72 0.33
CA TYR A 171 2.83 12.99 0.41
C TYR A 171 2.97 12.17 1.70
N LYS A 172 2.23 12.57 2.75
CA LYS A 172 2.21 11.89 4.03
C LYS A 172 1.35 10.64 3.93
N ASN A 173 1.76 9.60 4.64
CA ASN A 173 1.00 8.37 4.75
C ASN A 173 0.51 8.25 6.18
N SER A 174 -0.79 8.04 6.34
CA SER A 174 -1.31 7.44 7.56
C SER A 174 -0.87 5.98 7.63
N ASP A 175 -0.97 5.25 6.51
CA ASP A 175 -0.59 3.83 6.41
C ASP A 175 0.93 3.61 6.55
N SER A 176 1.37 3.06 7.67
CA SER A 176 2.79 2.73 7.92
C SER A 176 3.34 1.57 7.06
N TRP A 177 2.45 0.77 6.46
CA TRP A 177 2.82 -0.25 5.46
C TRP A 177 2.97 0.33 4.06
N LYS A 178 2.62 1.61 3.85
CA LYS A 178 2.89 2.35 2.62
C LYS A 178 4.08 3.28 2.80
N THR A 179 4.85 3.44 1.73
CA THR A 179 5.84 4.52 1.63
C THR A 179 5.56 5.36 0.39
N THR A 180 6.03 6.60 0.42
CA THR A 180 5.96 7.53 -0.70
C THR A 180 7.34 7.67 -1.29
N LEU A 181 7.51 7.16 -2.51
CA LEU A 181 8.66 7.46 -3.36
C LEU A 181 8.40 8.77 -4.07
N CYS A 182 9.44 9.56 -4.25
CA CYS A 182 9.34 10.84 -4.94
C CYS A 182 10.62 11.13 -5.71
N HIS A 183 10.43 11.41 -7.00
CA HIS A 183 11.44 11.87 -7.91
C HIS A 183 11.00 13.22 -8.45
N SER A 184 11.97 14.05 -8.84
CA SER A 184 11.65 15.32 -9.43
C SER A 184 12.62 15.68 -10.55
N ILE A 185 12.16 16.58 -11.41
CA ILE A 185 12.94 17.22 -12.45
C ILE A 185 12.87 18.72 -12.20
N LEU A 186 13.99 19.34 -11.86
CA LEU A 186 14.09 20.77 -11.63
C LEU A 186 14.44 21.47 -12.95
N PHE A 187 13.74 22.56 -13.24
CA PHE A 187 13.94 23.41 -14.42
C PHE A 187 14.42 24.80 -13.97
N PRO A 188 15.73 25.08 -14.10
CA PRO A 188 16.30 26.38 -13.73
C PRO A 188 15.72 27.54 -14.55
N ASP A 189 15.57 27.34 -15.86
CA ASP A 189 15.22 28.40 -16.83
C ASP A 189 13.73 28.42 -17.22
N GLY A 190 12.89 27.74 -16.45
CA GLY A 190 11.47 27.58 -16.74
C GLY A 190 11.16 26.40 -17.65
N VAL A 191 9.90 26.32 -18.09
CA VAL A 191 9.33 25.09 -18.68
C VAL A 191 8.74 25.38 -20.06
N PRO A 192 9.01 24.55 -21.08
CA PRO A 192 8.39 24.70 -22.38
C PRO A 192 6.86 24.65 -22.32
N PRO A 193 6.16 25.52 -23.08
CA PRO A 193 4.72 25.40 -23.25
C PRO A 193 4.36 24.01 -23.81
N GLY A 194 3.29 23.39 -23.31
CA GLY A 194 2.88 22.07 -23.80
C GLY A 194 3.61 20.88 -23.13
N LEU A 195 4.54 21.13 -22.19
CA LEU A 195 5.32 20.05 -21.58
C LEU A 195 4.43 19.05 -20.83
N MET A 196 3.52 19.55 -19.98
CA MET A 196 2.63 18.68 -19.20
C MET A 196 1.65 17.94 -20.08
N GLU A 197 1.11 18.59 -21.10
CA GLU A 197 0.22 18.00 -22.09
C GLU A 197 0.91 16.80 -22.77
N ARG A 198 2.16 16.98 -23.20
CA ARG A 198 2.95 15.91 -23.82
C ARG A 198 3.31 14.81 -22.84
N ILE A 199 3.66 15.14 -21.59
CA ILE A 199 3.92 14.17 -20.51
C ILE A 199 2.67 13.33 -20.28
N THR A 200 1.52 13.95 -20.00
CA THR A 200 0.24 13.27 -19.77
C THR A 200 -0.13 12.37 -20.95
N ALA A 201 -0.03 12.87 -22.18
CA ALA A 201 -0.35 12.09 -23.38
C ALA A 201 0.54 10.85 -23.54
N THR A 202 1.84 11.01 -23.27
CA THR A 202 2.83 9.93 -23.38
C THR A 202 2.60 8.87 -22.31
N VAL A 203 2.43 9.30 -21.05
CA VAL A 203 2.18 8.40 -19.92
C VAL A 203 0.90 7.60 -20.14
N LEU A 204 -0.21 8.26 -20.50
CA LEU A 204 -1.47 7.57 -20.78
C LEU A 204 -1.32 6.56 -21.91
N SER A 205 -0.71 6.96 -23.04
CA SER A 205 -0.50 6.06 -24.18
C SER A 205 0.32 4.82 -23.80
N ASP A 206 1.36 5.00 -22.96
CA ASP A 206 2.20 3.90 -22.51
C ASP A 206 1.49 2.99 -21.49
N VAL A 207 0.70 3.57 -20.58
CA VAL A 207 -0.10 2.84 -19.59
C VAL A 207 -1.16 1.99 -20.29
N TYR A 208 -1.98 2.58 -21.16
CA TYR A 208 -2.98 1.83 -21.93
C TYR A 208 -2.33 0.80 -22.86
N GLY A 209 -1.22 1.15 -23.50
CA GLY A 209 -0.49 0.22 -24.37
C GLY A 209 0.16 -0.95 -23.61
N ALA A 210 0.48 -0.78 -22.32
CA ALA A 210 1.00 -1.84 -21.47
C ALA A 210 -0.13 -2.78 -20.99
N THR A 211 -1.26 -2.22 -20.56
CA THR A 211 -2.40 -3.02 -20.09
C THR A 211 -3.02 -3.84 -21.23
N GLN A 212 -3.19 -3.26 -22.43
CA GLN A 212 -3.74 -3.96 -23.60
C GLN A 212 -2.86 -5.13 -24.08
N ARG A 213 -1.53 -4.94 -24.11
CA ARG A 213 -0.59 -6.00 -24.49
C ARG A 213 -0.65 -7.19 -23.54
N GLN A 214 -0.91 -6.95 -22.26
CA GLN A 214 -1.04 -8.00 -21.26
C GLN A 214 -2.32 -8.83 -21.47
N VAL A 215 -3.45 -8.18 -21.78
CA VAL A 215 -4.70 -8.88 -22.15
C VAL A 215 -4.53 -9.76 -23.40
N GLN A 216 -3.80 -9.27 -24.41
CA GLN A 216 -3.56 -10.03 -25.63
C GLN A 216 -2.70 -11.28 -25.39
N LEU A 217 -1.69 -11.18 -24.51
CA LEU A 217 -0.85 -12.32 -24.13
C LEU A 217 -1.62 -13.37 -23.32
N ASP A 218 -2.49 -12.94 -22.40
CA ASP A 218 -3.34 -13.85 -21.62
C ASP A 218 -4.32 -14.61 -22.52
N ASN A 219 -4.91 -13.94 -23.51
CA ASN A 219 -5.83 -14.55 -24.47
C ASN A 219 -5.13 -15.51 -25.46
N ALA A 220 -3.88 -15.22 -25.84
CA ALA A 220 -3.08 -16.08 -26.71
C ALA A 220 -2.48 -17.30 -25.97
N GLY A 221 -2.23 -17.19 -24.66
CA GLY A 221 -1.63 -18.23 -23.82
C GLY A 221 -2.52 -19.44 -23.52
N SER A 222 -3.81 -19.39 -23.88
CA SER A 222 -4.74 -20.51 -23.64
C SER A 222 -4.75 -21.57 -24.75
N ASN A 223 -3.96 -21.41 -25.82
CA ASN A 223 -3.78 -22.44 -26.85
C ASN A 223 -2.30 -22.52 -27.31
N ASN A 224 -1.64 -23.61 -26.93
CA ASN A 224 -0.33 -24.12 -27.39
C ASN A 224 0.93 -23.27 -27.10
N VAL A 225 1.70 -23.69 -26.07
CA VAL A 225 3.12 -23.34 -25.94
C VAL A 225 3.97 -24.54 -26.36
N VAL A 226 4.44 -24.52 -27.62
CA VAL A 226 5.67 -25.19 -28.03
C VAL A 226 6.73 -24.11 -28.18
N SER A 227 7.71 -24.14 -27.30
CA SER A 227 8.88 -23.26 -27.30
C SER A 227 9.81 -23.60 -28.46
N THR A 228 10.01 -22.66 -29.38
CA THR A 228 11.19 -22.67 -30.27
C THR A 228 11.97 -21.37 -30.11
N SER A 229 13.14 -21.52 -29.50
CA SER A 229 14.20 -20.52 -29.47
C SER A 229 14.89 -20.46 -30.84
N SER A 230 14.95 -19.28 -31.45
CA SER A 230 15.97 -18.97 -32.45
C SER A 230 16.51 -17.56 -32.20
N GLY A 231 17.82 -17.47 -32.03
CA GLY A 231 18.53 -16.22 -31.80
C GLY A 231 18.91 -15.53 -33.10
N ILE A 232 19.17 -14.21 -33.03
CA ILE A 232 20.15 -13.48 -33.83
C ILE A 232 20.47 -12.12 -33.16
N SER A 233 21.78 -11.85 -33.07
CA SER A 233 22.54 -10.60 -32.87
C SER A 233 22.32 -9.70 -31.63
N LYS A 234 23.34 -9.71 -30.78
CA LYS A 234 23.71 -8.71 -29.76
C LYS A 234 24.33 -7.48 -30.41
N THR A 235 23.80 -6.28 -30.14
CA THR A 235 24.54 -5.03 -29.83
C THR A 235 23.57 -3.83 -29.74
N ARG A 236 22.96 -3.67 -28.56
CA ARG A 236 22.48 -2.41 -27.96
C ARG A 236 22.03 -2.81 -26.57
N GLU A 237 22.38 -2.03 -25.54
CA GLU A 237 22.00 -2.31 -24.16
C GLU A 237 20.49 -2.49 -24.04
N SER A 238 20.04 -3.73 -24.16
CA SER A 238 18.64 -4.09 -24.19
C SER A 238 18.18 -4.23 -22.74
N TRP A 239 17.72 -3.11 -22.20
CA TRP A 239 16.97 -3.07 -20.94
C TRP A 239 15.57 -3.63 -21.20
N HIS A 240 15.47 -4.94 -21.52
CA HIS A 240 14.22 -5.67 -21.50
C HIS A 240 13.64 -5.52 -20.09
N VAL A 241 12.55 -4.76 -19.97
CA VAL A 241 11.68 -4.85 -18.81
C VAL A 241 11.08 -6.24 -18.89
N SER A 242 11.69 -7.20 -18.21
CA SER A 242 11.07 -8.49 -17.96
C SER A 242 9.90 -8.23 -17.00
N ILE A 243 8.74 -7.88 -17.56
CA ILE A 243 7.43 -7.94 -16.88
C ILE A 243 7.09 -9.42 -16.61
N ALA A 244 7.84 -10.37 -17.17
CA ALA A 244 7.60 -11.81 -17.15
C ALA A 244 7.61 -12.49 -15.76
N ALA A 245 7.69 -11.73 -14.66
CA ALA A 245 7.57 -12.26 -13.30
C ALA A 245 6.71 -11.40 -12.35
N GLY A 246 6.10 -10.32 -12.85
CA GLY A 246 5.28 -9.41 -12.04
C GLY A 246 3.84 -9.44 -12.50
N GLY A 247 2.90 -9.39 -11.55
CA GLY A 247 1.46 -9.53 -11.74
C GLY A 247 0.81 -8.68 -12.84
N ARG A 248 -0.48 -8.94 -13.10
CA ARG A 248 -1.26 -8.22 -14.12
C ARG A 248 -1.51 -6.79 -13.69
N LEU A 249 -1.05 -5.82 -14.50
CA LEU A 249 -1.32 -4.41 -14.27
C LEU A 249 -2.66 -4.03 -14.86
N HIS A 250 -3.48 -3.33 -14.09
CA HIS A 250 -4.71 -2.71 -14.57
C HIS A 250 -4.86 -1.30 -14.00
N VAL A 251 -5.52 -0.44 -14.76
CA VAL A 251 -5.81 0.94 -14.35
C VAL A 251 -7.12 0.94 -13.56
N LYS A 252 -7.09 1.51 -12.36
CA LYS A 252 -8.28 1.69 -11.52
C LYS A 252 -8.87 3.08 -11.63
N GLU A 253 -8.03 4.11 -11.70
CA GLU A 253 -8.48 5.51 -11.71
C GLU A 253 -7.44 6.41 -12.39
N ILE A 254 -7.92 7.42 -13.13
CA ILE A 254 -7.12 8.42 -13.81
C ILE A 254 -7.73 9.80 -13.56
N LEU A 255 -6.99 10.73 -12.98
CA LEU A 255 -7.44 12.13 -12.91
C LEU A 255 -6.40 13.00 -13.61
N CYS A 256 -6.85 13.94 -14.44
CA CYS A 256 -5.97 14.81 -15.20
C CYS A 256 -6.36 16.27 -15.01
N TRP A 257 -5.35 17.11 -14.82
CA TRP A 257 -5.42 18.56 -14.78
C TRP A 257 -4.39 19.12 -15.75
N ARG A 258 -4.48 20.42 -16.05
CA ARG A 258 -3.51 21.07 -16.93
C ARG A 258 -2.07 20.99 -16.40
N SER A 259 -1.88 21.07 -15.09
CA SER A 259 -0.58 21.06 -14.43
C SER A 259 -0.24 19.75 -13.71
N ALA A 260 -1.14 18.76 -13.70
CA ALA A 260 -0.95 17.53 -12.93
C ALA A 260 -1.74 16.33 -13.48
N PHE A 261 -1.36 15.13 -13.09
CA PHE A 261 -2.19 13.93 -13.24
C PHE A 261 -2.04 13.01 -12.03
N PHE A 262 -3.05 12.19 -11.81
CA PHE A 262 -3.11 11.13 -10.81
C PHE A 262 -3.48 9.81 -11.49
N PHE A 263 -2.82 8.74 -11.06
CA PHE A 263 -3.10 7.37 -11.46
C PHE A 263 -3.26 6.48 -10.23
N LYS A 264 -4.25 5.61 -10.26
CA LYS A 264 -4.33 4.46 -9.36
C LYS A 264 -4.22 3.20 -10.19
N MET A 265 -3.18 2.42 -9.93
CA MET A 265 -2.93 1.15 -10.63
C MET A 265 -3.06 -0.01 -9.66
N GLY A 266 -3.76 -1.05 -10.10
CA GLY A 266 -3.79 -2.35 -9.44
C GLY A 266 -2.78 -3.28 -10.08
N MET A 267 -2.13 -4.11 -9.27
CA MET A 267 -1.25 -5.18 -9.68
C MET A 267 -1.71 -6.48 -9.03
N GLU A 268 -2.24 -7.39 -9.83
CA GLU A 268 -2.74 -8.70 -9.38
C GLU A 268 -1.59 -9.70 -9.31
N ASN A 269 -1.23 -10.11 -8.10
CA ASN A 269 -0.27 -11.17 -7.88
C ASN A 269 -1.01 -12.44 -7.46
N VAL A 270 -0.81 -13.54 -8.20
CA VAL A 270 -1.25 -14.86 -7.79
C VAL A 270 -0.25 -15.37 -6.77
N ASP A 271 -0.70 -15.61 -5.53
CA ASP A 271 0.14 -16.27 -4.54
C ASP A 271 0.41 -17.71 -5.00
N SER A 272 1.68 -18.03 -5.24
CA SER A 272 2.11 -19.33 -5.74
C SER A 272 1.76 -20.50 -4.82
N MET A 273 1.52 -20.22 -3.52
CA MET A 273 1.23 -21.24 -2.52
C MET A 273 -0.26 -21.48 -2.31
N SER A 274 -1.09 -20.42 -2.35
CA SER A 274 -2.53 -20.50 -2.07
C SER A 274 -3.41 -20.45 -3.32
N GLY A 275 -2.86 -20.03 -4.46
CA GLY A 275 -3.64 -19.72 -5.67
C GLY A 275 -4.53 -18.47 -5.51
N GLU A 276 -4.48 -17.80 -4.37
CA GLU A 276 -5.29 -16.61 -4.08
C GLU A 276 -4.73 -15.40 -4.85
N VAL A 277 -5.59 -14.69 -5.58
CA VAL A 277 -5.23 -13.47 -6.28
C VAL A 277 -5.22 -12.32 -5.27
N ARG A 278 -4.04 -11.80 -4.97
CA ARG A 278 -3.87 -10.64 -4.10
C ARG A 278 -3.53 -9.41 -4.92
N GLU A 279 -4.31 -8.36 -4.71
CA GLU A 279 -4.10 -7.10 -5.41
C GLU A 279 -3.21 -6.14 -4.61
N SER A 280 -2.18 -5.59 -5.24
CA SER A 280 -1.38 -4.49 -4.71
C SER A 280 -1.72 -3.20 -5.45
N ILE A 281 -2.11 -2.17 -4.71
CA ILE A 281 -2.48 -0.87 -5.29
C ILE A 281 -1.30 0.11 -5.15
N VAL A 282 -0.99 0.79 -6.25
CA VAL A 282 -0.02 1.88 -6.31
C VAL A 282 -0.71 3.14 -6.81
N GLU A 283 -0.64 4.20 -6.02
CA GLU A 283 -1.15 5.52 -6.36
C GLU A 283 0.02 6.37 -6.83
N MET A 284 -0.10 7.04 -7.97
CA MET A 284 0.94 7.85 -8.55
C MET A 284 0.40 9.23 -8.86
N PHE A 285 1.17 10.25 -8.52
CA PHE A 285 0.80 11.63 -8.74
C PHE A 285 1.98 12.34 -9.39
N CYS A 286 1.70 13.09 -10.44
CA CYS A 286 2.68 13.90 -11.13
C CYS A 286 2.18 15.32 -11.24
N ALA A 287 2.99 16.31 -10.85
CA ALA A 287 2.59 17.71 -10.92
C ALA A 287 3.77 18.61 -11.32
N LEU A 288 3.50 19.58 -12.19
CA LEU A 288 4.41 20.66 -12.51
C LEU A 288 4.08 21.88 -11.67
N VAL A 289 4.97 22.21 -10.75
CA VAL A 289 4.72 23.22 -9.71
C VAL A 289 5.84 24.26 -9.66
N ASP A 290 5.50 25.43 -9.14
CA ASP A 290 6.49 26.44 -8.74
C ASP A 290 6.95 26.22 -7.29
N ARG A 291 7.77 27.13 -6.79
CA ARG A 291 8.31 27.09 -5.43
C ARG A 291 7.25 27.29 -4.34
N GLU A 292 6.20 28.06 -4.62
CA GLU A 292 5.20 28.48 -3.63
C GLU A 292 4.09 27.44 -3.44
N SER A 293 3.90 26.56 -4.41
CA SER A 293 2.94 25.47 -4.33
C SER A 293 3.17 24.59 -3.09
N HIS A 294 2.08 24.30 -2.38
CA HIS A 294 2.06 23.36 -1.25
C HIS A 294 2.43 21.92 -1.68
N LEU A 295 2.36 21.61 -2.97
CA LEU A 295 2.77 20.34 -3.54
C LEU A 295 4.27 20.28 -3.85
N CYS A 296 5.00 21.39 -3.70
CA CYS A 296 6.41 21.48 -4.08
C CYS A 296 7.35 20.88 -3.03
N VAL A 297 7.72 19.62 -3.25
CA VAL A 297 8.67 18.89 -2.40
C VAL A 297 10.07 19.43 -2.62
N GLY A 298 10.78 19.75 -1.54
CA GLY A 298 12.14 20.31 -1.57
C GLY A 298 12.21 21.76 -2.07
N SER A 299 11.12 22.52 -1.97
CA SER A 299 11.03 23.92 -2.44
C SER A 299 12.06 24.87 -1.82
N ASP A 300 12.58 24.55 -0.62
CA ASP A 300 13.64 25.33 0.03
C ASP A 300 14.94 25.35 -0.79
N ALA A 301 15.17 24.33 -1.61
CA ALA A 301 16.34 24.23 -2.49
C ALA A 301 16.13 24.89 -3.87
N MET A 302 14.97 25.52 -4.12
CA MET A 302 14.65 26.16 -5.40
C MET A 302 14.92 27.66 -5.39
N GLY A 303 15.53 28.15 -6.47
CA GLY A 303 15.61 29.57 -6.77
C GLY A 303 14.25 30.17 -7.17
N VAL A 304 14.15 31.50 -7.16
CA VAL A 304 12.97 32.22 -7.66
C VAL A 304 12.84 32.00 -9.17
N GLY A 305 11.62 31.77 -9.66
CA GLY A 305 11.34 31.53 -11.09
C GLY A 305 11.56 30.08 -11.56
N MET A 306 12.24 29.25 -10.76
CA MET A 306 12.40 27.83 -11.06
C MET A 306 11.08 27.08 -10.97
N ARG A 307 10.91 26.07 -11.81
CA ARG A 307 9.78 25.13 -11.75
C ARG A 307 10.28 23.72 -11.53
N ARG A 308 9.43 22.88 -10.94
CA ARG A 308 9.75 21.48 -10.65
C ARG A 308 8.61 20.58 -11.09
N LEU A 309 8.94 19.57 -11.90
CA LEU A 309 8.07 18.44 -12.16
C LEU A 309 8.31 17.40 -11.06
N ILE A 310 7.27 17.05 -10.32
CA ILE A 310 7.34 16.09 -9.22
C ILE A 310 6.57 14.86 -9.65
N LEU A 311 7.20 13.68 -9.57
CA LEU A 311 6.55 12.39 -9.71
C LEU A 311 6.64 11.66 -8.36
N SER A 312 5.51 11.40 -7.73
CA SER A 312 5.42 10.62 -6.50
C SER A 312 4.60 9.35 -6.68
N GLY A 313 5.01 8.29 -6.00
CA GLY A 313 4.36 6.98 -6.00
C GLY A 313 4.19 6.48 -4.58
N LYS A 314 2.96 6.17 -4.19
CA LYS A 314 2.57 5.67 -2.88
C LYS A 314 2.10 4.23 -3.02
N GLY A 315 2.64 3.34 -2.20
CA GLY A 315 2.24 1.93 -2.21
C GLY A 315 2.99 1.11 -1.18
N GLN A 316 2.77 -0.21 -1.19
CA GLN A 316 3.37 -1.14 -0.24
C GLN A 316 4.91 -1.13 -0.31
N VAL A 317 5.60 -1.00 0.84
CA VAL A 317 7.08 -0.99 0.90
C VAL A 317 7.71 -2.35 0.53
N GLY A 318 6.90 -3.41 0.47
CA GLY A 318 7.32 -4.81 0.26
C GLY A 318 8.49 -4.98 -0.72
N GLU A 319 9.45 -5.82 -0.31
CA GLU A 319 10.67 -6.14 -1.06
C GLU A 319 11.59 -4.94 -1.38
N GLY A 320 11.59 -3.92 -0.52
CA GLY A 320 12.42 -2.72 -0.71
C GLY A 320 11.89 -1.81 -1.80
N GLY A 321 10.56 -1.67 -1.88
CA GLY A 321 9.86 -0.81 -2.83
C GLY A 321 9.54 -1.46 -4.17
N ARG A 322 9.89 -2.75 -4.38
CA ARG A 322 9.68 -3.44 -5.66
C ARG A 322 8.22 -3.34 -6.11
N LYS A 323 7.26 -3.50 -5.18
CA LYS A 323 5.83 -3.39 -5.48
C LYS A 323 5.44 -2.04 -6.06
N ILE A 324 6.02 -0.94 -5.59
CA ILE A 324 5.79 0.41 -6.13
C ILE A 324 6.41 0.52 -7.53
N TRP A 325 7.67 0.10 -7.68
CA TRP A 325 8.39 0.17 -8.94
C TRP A 325 7.73 -0.67 -10.05
N GLN A 326 7.29 -1.89 -9.72
CA GLN A 326 6.63 -2.80 -10.66
C GLN A 326 5.15 -2.47 -10.86
N GLY A 327 4.48 -1.88 -9.86
CA GLY A 327 3.09 -1.44 -9.92
C GLY A 327 2.82 -0.19 -10.78
N GLY A 328 3.63 0.03 -11.81
CA GLY A 328 3.46 1.13 -12.78
C GLY A 328 4.43 2.30 -12.62
N TYR A 329 5.08 2.50 -11.46
CA TYR A 329 5.93 3.66 -11.24
C TYR A 329 7.14 3.71 -12.20
N THR A 330 7.73 2.55 -12.51
CA THR A 330 8.80 2.43 -13.53
C THR A 330 8.31 2.80 -14.93
N LEU A 331 7.06 2.49 -15.26
CA LEU A 331 6.48 2.80 -16.56
C LEU A 331 6.34 4.31 -16.73
N VAL A 332 5.76 4.97 -15.72
CA VAL A 332 5.53 6.42 -15.71
C VAL A 332 6.86 7.19 -15.74
N ILE A 333 7.83 6.86 -14.88
CA ILE A 333 9.11 7.58 -14.84
C ILE A 333 9.89 7.45 -16.16
N LYS A 334 9.79 6.30 -16.84
CA LYS A 334 10.41 6.09 -18.16
C LYS A 334 9.72 6.88 -19.26
N ALA A 335 8.38 6.95 -19.22
CA ALA A 335 7.61 7.76 -20.15
C ALA A 335 7.99 9.24 -20.03
N ILE A 336 8.07 9.78 -18.80
CA ILE A 336 8.54 11.14 -18.55
C ILE A 336 9.98 11.32 -19.06
N GLY A 337 10.87 10.38 -18.78
CA GLY A 337 12.25 10.41 -19.25
C GLY A 337 12.37 10.56 -20.77
N ARG A 338 11.58 9.81 -21.54
CA ARG A 338 11.52 9.92 -23.01
C ARG A 338 11.06 11.30 -23.46
N VAL A 339 10.02 11.85 -22.82
CA VAL A 339 9.54 13.20 -23.16
C VAL A 339 10.64 14.23 -22.92
N MET A 340 11.38 14.14 -21.81
CA MET A 340 12.49 15.07 -21.56
C MET A 340 13.59 14.97 -22.62
N GLU A 341 13.89 13.75 -23.08
CA GLU A 341 14.91 13.50 -24.11
C GLU A 341 14.47 13.99 -25.52
N GLU A 342 13.15 14.12 -25.77
CA GLU A 342 12.61 14.68 -27.01
C GLU A 342 12.76 16.22 -27.10
N TYR A 343 12.91 16.92 -25.97
CA TYR A 343 13.14 18.36 -25.95
C TYR A 343 14.64 18.68 -26.05
N GLY A 344 15.10 19.00 -27.26
CA GLY A 344 16.46 19.47 -27.50
C GLY A 344 16.73 20.82 -26.82
N GLY A 345 17.85 20.93 -26.11
CA GLY A 345 18.31 22.18 -25.48
C GLY A 345 17.59 22.56 -24.18
N LEU A 346 16.74 21.70 -23.63
CA LEU A 346 16.11 21.94 -22.34
C LEU A 346 17.08 21.58 -21.20
N GLU A 347 17.46 22.55 -20.39
CA GLU A 347 18.25 22.32 -19.18
C GLU A 347 17.36 21.83 -18.04
N PHE A 348 17.73 20.70 -17.45
CA PHE A 348 17.02 20.15 -16.31
C PHE A 348 17.91 19.27 -15.43
N GLU A 349 17.57 19.17 -14.15
CA GLU A 349 18.24 18.29 -13.19
C GLU A 349 17.30 17.20 -12.73
N LYS A 350 17.73 15.93 -12.85
CA LYS A 350 16.99 14.79 -12.29
C LYS A 350 17.38 14.61 -10.83
N GLN A 351 16.39 14.54 -9.97
CA GLN A 351 16.57 14.53 -8.53
C GLN A 351 15.72 13.44 -7.87
N GLY A 352 16.23 12.81 -6.82
CA GLY A 352 15.45 11.93 -5.95
C GLY A 352 15.26 12.54 -4.58
N ILE A 353 14.12 12.28 -3.95
CA ILE A 353 13.80 12.86 -2.65
C ILE A 353 13.84 11.80 -1.56
N CYS A 354 14.38 12.15 -0.40
CA CYS A 354 14.42 11.29 0.77
C CYS A 354 13.00 10.96 1.28
N PRO A 355 12.54 9.69 1.22
CA PRO A 355 11.22 9.29 1.69
C PRO A 355 11.00 9.56 3.18
N GLU A 356 12.05 9.39 3.99
CA GLU A 356 12.00 9.69 5.44
C GLU A 356 11.82 11.19 5.71
N CYS A 357 12.41 12.07 4.89
CA CYS A 357 12.19 13.50 5.03
C CYS A 357 10.75 13.86 4.65
N ILE A 358 10.25 13.28 3.55
CA ILE A 358 8.87 13.45 3.13
C ILE A 358 7.92 12.99 4.23
N ALA A 359 8.20 11.89 4.93
CA ALA A 359 7.37 11.38 6.02
C ALA A 359 7.43 12.27 7.28
N LYS A 360 8.62 12.75 7.68
CA LYS A 360 8.83 13.36 9.00
C LYS A 360 8.90 14.89 9.03
N ARG A 361 9.12 15.55 7.88
CA ARG A 361 9.37 17.00 7.81
C ARG A 361 8.37 17.70 6.89
N PRO A 362 8.24 19.04 6.95
CA PRO A 362 7.50 19.79 5.94
C PRO A 362 8.04 19.46 4.54
N VAL A 363 7.16 19.31 3.56
CA VAL A 363 7.54 18.82 2.21
C VAL A 363 8.58 19.72 1.53
N GLY A 364 8.50 21.04 1.74
CA GLY A 364 9.49 22.00 1.23
C GLY A 364 10.91 21.81 1.78
N LYS A 365 11.05 21.20 2.98
CA LYS A 365 12.33 20.92 3.66
C LYS A 365 12.89 19.54 3.38
N ALA A 366 12.32 18.80 2.44
CA ALA A 366 12.77 17.45 2.14
C ALA A 366 14.17 17.47 1.52
N SER A 367 15.04 16.54 1.95
CA SER A 367 16.38 16.40 1.37
C SER A 367 16.28 15.87 -0.05
N VAL A 368 17.07 16.45 -0.93
CA VAL A 368 17.16 16.11 -2.35
C VAL A 368 18.53 15.47 -2.62
N TRP A 369 18.57 14.49 -3.49
CA TRP A 369 19.80 13.92 -4.05
C TRP A 369 19.82 14.11 -5.56
N ASP A 370 21.00 14.38 -6.10
CA ASP A 370 21.22 14.29 -7.53
C ASP A 370 21.09 12.83 -8.03
N TRP A 371 20.47 12.66 -9.19
CA TRP A 371 20.22 11.33 -9.75
C TRP A 371 21.50 10.58 -10.16
N THR A 372 22.57 11.29 -10.53
CA THR A 372 23.86 10.65 -10.82
C THR A 372 24.49 10.06 -9.57
N LEU A 373 24.37 10.75 -8.43
CA LEU A 373 24.82 10.25 -7.12
C LEU A 373 24.05 8.98 -6.74
N MET A 374 22.72 9.00 -6.85
CA MET A 374 21.89 7.84 -6.55
C MET A 374 22.22 6.64 -7.46
N ARG A 375 22.40 6.87 -8.76
CA ARG A 375 22.80 5.82 -9.71
C ARG A 375 24.20 5.30 -9.43
N SER A 376 25.15 6.15 -9.04
CA SER A 376 26.49 5.71 -8.66
C SER A 376 26.44 4.83 -7.42
N ALA A 377 25.66 5.19 -6.39
CA ALA A 377 25.51 4.39 -5.18
C ALA A 377 24.92 3.01 -5.50
N ALA A 378 23.88 2.96 -6.35
CA ALA A 378 23.32 1.71 -6.84
C ALA A 378 24.37 0.88 -7.59
N LYS A 379 25.12 1.46 -8.54
CA LYS A 379 26.15 0.74 -9.30
C LYS A 379 27.28 0.20 -8.42
N LYS A 380 27.67 0.92 -7.37
CA LYS A 380 28.69 0.48 -6.40
C LYS A 380 28.18 -0.63 -5.47
N GLY A 381 26.87 -0.87 -5.44
CA GLY A 381 26.26 -1.84 -4.54
C GLY A 381 26.07 -1.31 -3.12
N ASP A 382 26.06 0.01 -2.93
CA ASP A 382 25.83 0.62 -1.63
C ASP A 382 24.41 0.28 -1.16
N GLU A 383 24.27 -0.36 0.00
CA GLU A 383 22.96 -0.82 0.49
C GLU A 383 22.03 0.34 0.86
N ALA A 384 22.59 1.47 1.27
CA ALA A 384 21.85 2.66 1.65
C ALA A 384 22.59 3.96 1.33
N ILE A 385 21.84 5.00 0.98
CA ILE A 385 22.30 6.38 0.86
C ILE A 385 21.84 7.20 2.06
N ARG A 386 22.64 8.20 2.46
CA ARG A 386 22.30 9.13 3.55
C ARG A 386 21.83 10.47 2.98
N CYS A 387 20.79 11.04 3.57
CA CYS A 387 20.34 12.38 3.23
C CYS A 387 21.08 13.44 4.06
N GLN A 388 20.94 14.72 3.71
CA GLN A 388 21.61 15.83 4.42
C GLN A 388 21.17 15.97 5.89
N PHE A 389 20.04 15.36 6.26
CA PHE A 389 19.52 15.31 7.63
C PHE A 389 19.82 13.98 8.33
N GLY A 390 20.73 13.17 7.79
CA GLY A 390 21.22 11.94 8.43
C GLY A 390 20.34 10.70 8.26
N HIS A 391 19.17 10.79 7.63
CA HIS A 391 18.34 9.61 7.35
C HIS A 391 19.07 8.63 6.43
N ARG A 392 19.12 7.36 6.83
CA ARG A 392 19.71 6.27 6.04
C ARG A 392 18.61 5.53 5.28
N VAL A 393 18.57 5.68 3.97
CA VAL A 393 17.52 5.14 3.08
C VAL A 393 18.08 4.05 2.20
N GLN A 394 17.38 2.93 2.07
CA GLN A 394 17.80 1.82 1.21
C GLN A 394 17.96 2.29 -0.24
N THR A 395 19.11 2.07 -0.86
CA THR A 395 19.40 2.55 -2.23
C THR A 395 18.43 1.95 -3.24
N ARG A 396 18.08 0.67 -3.09
CA ARG A 396 17.09 -0.03 -3.93
C ARG A 396 15.69 0.60 -3.89
N LEU A 397 15.29 1.12 -2.72
CA LEU A 397 13.97 1.71 -2.53
C LEU A 397 13.80 2.96 -3.38
N VAL A 398 14.83 3.81 -3.41
CA VAL A 398 14.80 5.09 -4.09
C VAL A 398 15.29 5.03 -5.54
N THR A 399 15.96 3.97 -5.98
CA THR A 399 16.43 3.86 -7.38
C THR A 399 15.65 2.84 -8.22
N GLY A 400 14.98 1.88 -7.58
CA GLY A 400 14.33 0.76 -8.28
C GLY A 400 15.31 -0.23 -8.91
N LEU A 401 16.63 0.00 -8.77
CA LEU A 401 17.66 -0.84 -9.34
C LEU A 401 18.00 -1.99 -8.37
N CYS A 402 17.65 -3.21 -8.75
CA CYS A 402 18.19 -4.40 -8.10
C CYS A 402 19.61 -4.64 -8.60
N CYS A 403 20.61 -4.50 -7.72
CA CYS A 403 21.94 -5.02 -8.03
C CYS A 403 21.83 -6.53 -8.17
N ALA A 404 22.00 -7.05 -9.38
CA ALA A 404 22.32 -8.46 -9.56
C ALA A 404 23.66 -8.70 -8.85
N LYS A 405 23.62 -9.12 -7.59
CA LYS A 405 24.82 -9.53 -6.87
C LYS A 405 25.41 -10.69 -7.68
N LYS A 406 26.57 -10.47 -8.31
CA LYS A 406 27.40 -11.58 -8.78
C LYS A 406 27.71 -12.44 -7.55
N PRO A 407 27.47 -13.76 -7.58
CA PRO A 407 27.83 -14.62 -6.46
C PRO A 407 29.36 -14.65 -6.38
N GLY A 408 29.91 -14.19 -5.26
CA GLY A 408 31.32 -14.37 -4.93
C GLY A 408 32.18 -13.11 -4.99
N THR A 409 32.08 -12.27 -3.95
CA THR A 409 33.24 -11.68 -3.25
C THR A 409 32.74 -10.88 -2.05
N ARG A 410 32.65 -11.52 -0.87
CA ARG A 410 32.53 -10.77 0.39
C ARG A 410 33.94 -10.33 0.78
N ARG A 411 34.27 -9.06 0.53
CA ARG A 411 35.37 -8.41 1.24
C ARG A 411 34.84 -7.99 2.59
N ALA A 412 35.31 -8.66 3.63
CA ALA A 412 35.16 -8.20 5.01
C ALA A 412 35.79 -6.82 5.13
N SER A 413 35.02 -5.83 5.58
CA SER A 413 35.57 -4.63 6.21
C SER A 413 35.06 -4.63 7.65
N VAL A 414 36.00 -4.99 8.52
CA VAL A 414 35.97 -4.74 9.96
C VAL A 414 36.34 -3.26 10.15
N GLU A 415 35.88 -2.71 11.27
CA GLU A 415 36.24 -1.42 11.88
C GLU A 415 35.39 -0.21 11.48
N ALA A 416 35.00 0.69 12.37
CA ALA A 416 34.97 0.67 13.83
C ALA A 416 34.04 1.83 14.21
N SER A 417 33.28 1.62 15.27
CA SER A 417 32.52 2.62 15.99
C SER A 417 33.42 3.77 16.46
N VAL A 418 33.14 4.99 15.99
CA VAL A 418 33.34 6.20 16.78
C VAL A 418 32.04 6.99 16.74
N ALA A 419 31.38 7.01 17.90
CA ALA A 419 30.17 7.73 18.18
C ALA A 419 30.44 9.23 18.38
N LEU A 420 29.36 10.01 18.30
CA LEU A 420 29.07 11.40 18.76
C LEU A 420 28.42 12.14 17.57
N THR A 421 27.12 12.47 17.55
CA THR A 421 26.20 12.92 18.62
C THR A 421 24.72 12.55 18.38
N SER A 422 24.11 11.99 19.43
CA SER A 422 22.69 12.05 19.88
C SER A 422 21.53 11.84 18.90
N GLY A 423 21.24 10.58 18.60
CA GLY A 423 19.88 10.06 18.47
C GLY A 423 19.88 8.68 19.10
N GLU A 424 19.10 8.45 20.16
CA GLU A 424 19.13 7.21 20.94
C GLU A 424 19.02 5.98 20.02
N SER A 425 20.04 5.13 20.05
CA SER A 425 20.07 3.91 19.26
C SER A 425 19.05 2.93 19.84
N ALA A 426 17.85 2.88 19.24
CA ALA A 426 16.79 1.98 19.68
C ALA A 426 17.25 0.51 19.70
N VAL A 427 16.91 -0.22 20.77
CA VAL A 427 17.28 -1.64 20.94
C VAL A 427 16.72 -2.49 19.79
N PRO A 428 17.51 -3.30 19.08
CA PRO A 428 17.02 -4.13 17.97
C PRO A 428 15.91 -5.10 18.41
N VAL A 429 14.85 -5.23 17.60
CA VAL A 429 13.71 -6.13 17.91
C VAL A 429 14.15 -7.58 18.05
N SER A 430 15.12 -8.02 17.25
CA SER A 430 15.70 -9.37 17.30
C SER A 430 16.23 -9.75 18.69
N GLU A 431 16.68 -8.77 19.50
CA GLU A 431 17.15 -9.02 20.86
C GLU A 431 15.98 -9.21 21.85
N LEU A 432 14.81 -8.65 21.53
CA LEU A 432 13.61 -8.66 22.38
C LEU A 432 12.71 -9.86 22.10
N LEU A 433 12.68 -10.39 20.87
CA LEU A 433 11.78 -11.48 20.46
C LEU A 433 11.86 -12.71 21.36
N SER A 434 13.04 -13.06 21.87
CA SER A 434 13.22 -14.22 22.75
C SER A 434 12.50 -14.12 24.11
N GLY A 435 12.01 -12.93 24.48
CA GLY A 435 11.16 -12.71 25.66
C GLY A 435 9.66 -12.73 25.37
N VAL A 436 9.26 -12.81 24.09
CA VAL A 436 7.86 -12.83 23.63
C VAL A 436 7.42 -14.29 23.41
N VAL A 437 6.21 -14.62 23.85
CA VAL A 437 5.68 -15.99 23.86
C VAL A 437 4.32 -16.08 23.16
N VAL A 438 4.04 -17.22 22.54
CA VAL A 438 2.70 -17.57 22.06
C VAL A 438 1.91 -18.06 23.27
N VAL A 439 0.66 -17.62 23.43
CA VAL A 439 -0.22 -18.08 24.49
C VAL A 439 -1.44 -18.74 23.85
N GLY A 440 -1.60 -20.04 24.05
CA GLY A 440 -2.75 -20.80 23.53
C GLY A 440 -3.66 -21.29 24.65
N LEU A 441 -4.97 -21.23 24.43
CA LEU A 441 -5.97 -21.94 25.23
C LEU A 441 -6.21 -23.31 24.60
N TRP A 442 -5.79 -24.36 25.30
CA TRP A 442 -5.98 -25.74 24.89
C TRP A 442 -7.25 -26.30 25.54
N ASP A 443 -8.13 -26.88 24.73
CA ASP A 443 -9.35 -27.56 25.19
C ASP A 443 -9.12 -29.06 25.27
N GLY A 444 -9.18 -29.61 26.49
CA GLY A 444 -8.99 -31.04 26.71
C GLY A 444 -10.09 -31.95 26.20
N LYS A 445 -11.23 -31.43 25.74
CA LYS A 445 -12.25 -32.25 25.07
C LYS A 445 -11.94 -32.46 23.59
N THR A 446 -11.52 -31.41 22.91
CA THR A 446 -11.18 -31.45 21.48
C THR A 446 -9.70 -31.74 21.23
N GLU A 447 -8.89 -31.76 22.29
CA GLU A 447 -7.43 -31.89 22.28
C GLU A 447 -6.71 -30.85 21.42
N LYS A 448 -7.33 -29.70 21.19
CA LYS A 448 -6.85 -28.65 20.29
C LYS A 448 -6.68 -27.30 20.97
N ILE A 449 -5.86 -26.45 20.36
CA ILE A 449 -5.77 -25.04 20.73
C ILE A 449 -6.93 -24.30 20.05
N ILE A 450 -7.82 -23.70 20.85
CA ILE A 450 -9.04 -23.04 20.37
C ILE A 450 -8.92 -21.51 20.32
N ARG A 451 -8.01 -20.94 21.11
CA ARG A 451 -7.70 -19.50 21.12
C ARG A 451 -6.20 -19.29 21.23
N VAL A 452 -5.68 -18.31 20.51
CA VAL A 452 -4.27 -17.94 20.51
C VAL A 452 -4.10 -16.44 20.65
N GLY A 453 -3.16 -16.05 21.48
CA GLY A 453 -2.68 -14.69 21.63
C GLY A 453 -1.17 -14.67 21.86
N SER A 454 -0.70 -13.51 22.28
CA SER A 454 0.70 -13.23 22.56
C SER A 454 0.89 -12.91 24.04
N GLY A 455 2.09 -13.08 24.54
CA GLY A 455 2.47 -12.66 25.87
C GLY A 455 3.97 -12.39 25.94
N PHE A 456 4.47 -12.09 27.13
CA PHE A 456 5.90 -11.99 27.36
C PHE A 456 6.29 -12.38 28.78
N VAL A 457 7.53 -12.83 28.96
CA VAL A 457 8.06 -13.24 30.25
C VAL A 457 8.41 -12.00 31.07
N VAL A 458 7.72 -11.80 32.20
CA VAL A 458 7.90 -10.66 33.12
C VAL A 458 8.76 -11.01 34.34
N ASP A 459 8.83 -12.28 34.73
CA ASP A 459 9.73 -12.77 35.78
C ASP A 459 10.24 -14.17 35.41
N ARG A 460 11.47 -14.24 34.90
CA ARG A 460 12.11 -15.51 34.50
C ARG A 460 12.41 -16.44 35.67
N LYS A 461 12.53 -15.93 36.91
CA LYS A 461 12.88 -16.76 38.07
C LYS A 461 11.70 -17.60 38.55
N ARG A 462 10.49 -17.07 38.36
CA ARG A 462 9.22 -17.69 38.78
C ARG A 462 8.38 -18.20 37.61
N GLY A 463 8.83 -17.99 36.37
CA GLY A 463 8.10 -18.36 35.16
C GLY A 463 6.82 -17.55 34.96
N LEU A 464 6.82 -16.26 35.31
CA LEU A 464 5.64 -15.41 35.15
C LEU A 464 5.57 -14.81 33.75
N VAL A 465 4.40 -14.91 33.12
CA VAL A 465 4.08 -14.35 31.80
C VAL A 465 2.90 -13.40 31.94
N VAL A 466 2.92 -12.27 31.23
CA VAL A 466 1.78 -11.35 31.13
C VAL A 466 1.17 -11.49 29.74
N THR A 467 -0.17 -11.48 29.67
CA THR A 467 -0.94 -11.54 28.41
C THR A 467 -2.29 -10.84 28.60
N ALA A 468 -3.08 -10.74 27.53
CA ALA A 468 -4.44 -10.19 27.57
C ALA A 468 -5.41 -11.20 28.21
N SER A 469 -6.34 -10.70 29.00
CA SER A 469 -7.34 -11.54 29.66
C SER A 469 -8.27 -12.18 28.63
N HIS A 470 -8.72 -11.43 27.62
CA HIS A 470 -9.65 -11.96 26.62
C HIS A 470 -9.11 -13.15 25.84
N THR A 471 -7.79 -13.40 25.83
CA THR A 471 -7.23 -14.63 25.24
C THR A 471 -7.67 -15.88 26.00
N LEU A 472 -7.90 -15.79 27.31
CA LEU A 472 -8.12 -16.94 28.21
C LEU A 472 -9.42 -16.87 29.02
N MET A 473 -10.14 -15.75 29.02
CA MET A 473 -11.42 -15.60 29.73
C MET A 473 -12.35 -14.67 28.96
N ASN A 474 -13.67 -14.87 29.10
CA ASN A 474 -14.66 -13.98 28.50
C ASN A 474 -14.78 -12.68 29.32
N ILE A 475 -14.18 -11.60 28.85
CA ILE A 475 -14.31 -10.25 29.45
C ILE A 475 -15.25 -9.33 28.66
N TRP A 476 -15.66 -9.73 27.47
CA TRP A 476 -16.55 -8.93 26.62
C TRP A 476 -18.02 -9.11 27.00
N GLY A 477 -18.35 -10.24 27.63
CA GLY A 477 -19.72 -10.59 28.03
C GLY A 477 -20.47 -11.34 26.95
N ASP A 478 -19.76 -12.08 26.08
CA ASP A 478 -20.37 -12.88 25.03
C ASP A 478 -21.35 -13.91 25.62
N SER A 479 -22.52 -14.06 25.02
CA SER A 479 -23.58 -14.97 25.51
C SER A 479 -23.18 -16.45 25.51
N ASN A 480 -22.16 -16.81 24.72
CA ASN A 480 -21.81 -18.20 24.45
C ASN A 480 -20.83 -18.80 25.48
N SER A 481 -20.36 -18.00 26.45
CA SER A 481 -19.41 -18.48 27.46
C SER A 481 -19.54 -17.72 28.78
N PRO A 482 -19.26 -18.35 29.93
CA PRO A 482 -19.40 -17.70 31.22
C PRO A 482 -18.43 -16.51 31.36
N TYR A 483 -18.98 -15.36 31.74
CA TYR A 483 -18.21 -14.13 31.93
C TYR A 483 -17.24 -14.25 33.11
N GLY A 484 -15.98 -13.87 32.89
CA GLY A 484 -14.95 -13.80 33.94
C GLY A 484 -14.41 -15.13 34.45
N GLU A 485 -15.02 -16.25 34.05
CA GLU A 485 -14.52 -17.59 34.38
C GLU A 485 -13.21 -17.89 33.63
N ASN A 486 -12.29 -18.54 34.34
CA ASN A 486 -11.01 -18.95 33.77
C ASN A 486 -11.27 -19.94 32.63
N TYR A 487 -10.45 -19.86 31.58
CA TYR A 487 -10.47 -20.80 30.45
C TYR A 487 -11.83 -20.87 29.75
N TYR A 488 -12.59 -19.77 29.74
CA TYR A 488 -13.95 -19.74 29.18
C TYR A 488 -14.90 -20.80 29.79
N GLY A 489 -14.66 -21.21 31.04
CA GLY A 489 -15.45 -22.25 31.73
C GLY A 489 -15.08 -23.69 31.35
N LEU A 490 -14.01 -23.90 30.58
CA LEU A 490 -13.54 -25.23 30.21
C LEU A 490 -12.93 -25.94 31.43
N ARG A 491 -13.63 -26.98 31.93
CA ARG A 491 -13.17 -27.81 33.07
C ARG A 491 -11.83 -28.50 32.81
N SER A 492 -11.54 -28.82 31.55
CA SER A 492 -10.30 -29.45 31.10
C SER A 492 -9.40 -28.49 30.32
N GLY A 493 -9.63 -27.18 30.46
CA GLY A 493 -8.84 -26.15 29.79
C GLY A 493 -7.43 -26.05 30.38
N LYS A 494 -6.42 -25.98 29.51
CA LYS A 494 -5.02 -25.71 29.89
C LYS A 494 -4.48 -24.52 29.09
N VAL A 495 -3.51 -23.80 29.64
CA VAL A 495 -2.78 -22.79 28.88
C VAL A 495 -1.49 -23.40 28.37
N VAL A 496 -1.26 -23.36 27.07
CA VAL A 496 0.01 -23.76 26.45
C VAL A 496 0.83 -22.52 26.12
N ILE A 497 2.14 -22.58 26.37
CA ILE A 497 3.07 -21.49 26.13
C ILE A 497 4.09 -21.91 25.07
N GLY A 498 4.11 -21.15 23.97
CA GLY A 498 5.10 -21.28 22.90
C GLY A 498 6.29 -20.34 23.11
N VAL A 499 7.50 -20.86 22.98
CA VAL A 499 8.75 -20.09 23.09
C VAL A 499 9.64 -20.32 21.88
N ILE A 500 10.45 -19.33 21.51
CA ILE A 500 11.45 -19.49 20.44
C ILE A 500 12.58 -20.39 20.95
N PRO A 501 12.87 -21.55 20.30
CA PRO A 501 13.95 -22.45 20.68
C PRO A 501 15.32 -21.77 20.67
N ARG A 502 16.27 -22.30 21.44
CA ARG A 502 17.60 -21.70 21.61
C ARG A 502 18.78 -22.55 21.12
N GLU A 503 18.57 -23.65 20.40
CA GLU A 503 19.66 -24.63 20.23
C GLU A 503 20.62 -24.43 19.05
N ARG A 504 21.91 -24.37 19.45
CA ARG A 504 23.17 -24.89 18.87
C ARG A 504 23.40 -24.78 17.36
N GLY A 505 24.26 -23.82 17.02
CA GLY A 505 25.42 -24.10 16.16
C GLY A 505 25.23 -24.10 14.65
N ASP A 506 24.00 -24.07 14.13
CA ASP A 506 23.77 -23.95 12.69
C ASP A 506 22.88 -22.75 12.37
N PHE A 507 23.32 -21.97 11.37
CA PHE A 507 22.61 -20.84 10.80
C PHE A 507 21.35 -21.32 10.08
N SER A 508 20.30 -21.68 10.83
CA SER A 508 18.97 -21.79 10.25
C SER A 508 18.37 -20.39 10.10
N PRO A 509 17.68 -20.09 8.98
CA PRO A 509 17.14 -18.78 8.69
C PRO A 509 15.91 -18.38 9.53
N ASP A 510 15.46 -19.21 10.48
CA ASP A 510 14.11 -19.14 11.07
C ASP A 510 14.10 -18.88 12.60
N ASN A 511 14.88 -17.90 13.07
CA ASN A 511 15.00 -17.51 14.49
C ASN A 511 13.75 -16.80 15.08
N THR A 512 12.61 -16.85 14.40
CA THR A 512 11.36 -16.18 14.78
C THR A 512 10.23 -17.14 15.13
N THR A 513 10.41 -18.44 14.88
CA THR A 513 9.35 -19.44 15.01
C THR A 513 9.33 -20.05 16.42
N ALA A 514 8.20 -19.92 17.12
CA ALA A 514 7.99 -20.47 18.45
C ALA A 514 7.57 -21.94 18.43
N VAL A 515 7.89 -22.71 19.46
CA VAL A 515 7.41 -24.08 19.68
C VAL A 515 6.72 -24.16 21.05
N PHE A 516 5.64 -24.94 21.14
CA PHE A 516 4.96 -25.17 22.41
C PHE A 516 5.83 -26.05 23.31
N ARG A 517 6.08 -25.56 24.53
CA ARG A 517 7.01 -26.20 25.47
C ARG A 517 6.49 -26.30 26.89
N TYR A 518 5.59 -25.41 27.30
CA TYR A 518 5.16 -25.34 28.69
C TYR A 518 3.64 -25.32 28.81
N PHE A 519 3.14 -25.81 29.94
CA PHE A 519 1.82 -25.44 30.42
C PHE A 519 1.91 -24.36 31.48
N ALA A 520 0.87 -23.55 31.57
CA ALA A 520 0.74 -22.48 32.55
C ALA A 520 -0.68 -22.39 33.11
N GLN A 521 -0.82 -21.64 34.20
CA GLN A 521 -2.11 -21.34 34.83
C GLN A 521 -2.25 -19.86 35.15
N ILE A 522 -3.49 -19.35 35.15
CA ILE A 522 -3.79 -17.97 35.58
C ILE A 522 -3.60 -17.87 37.10
N VAL A 523 -2.69 -17.00 37.55
CA VAL A 523 -2.38 -16.76 38.98
C VAL A 523 -2.81 -15.38 39.47
N ALA A 524 -3.03 -14.43 38.56
CA ALA A 524 -3.62 -13.14 38.87
C ALA A 524 -4.40 -12.61 37.66
N LYS A 525 -5.57 -12.04 37.92
CA LYS A 525 -6.43 -11.34 36.97
C LYS A 525 -7.10 -10.16 37.67
N ASP A 526 -7.84 -9.37 36.92
CA ASP A 526 -8.56 -8.22 37.46
C ASP A 526 -9.61 -8.64 38.51
N GLU A 527 -9.50 -8.09 39.71
CA GLU A 527 -10.33 -8.46 40.88
C GLU A 527 -11.78 -7.94 40.74
N SER A 528 -11.97 -6.86 39.98
CA SER A 528 -13.30 -6.28 39.78
C SER A 528 -14.26 -7.24 39.07
N ILE A 529 -13.72 -8.14 38.23
CA ILE A 529 -14.50 -9.17 37.55
C ILE A 529 -15.32 -9.98 38.55
N GLU A 530 -14.73 -10.32 39.70
CA GLU A 530 -15.36 -11.11 40.76
C GLU A 530 -16.18 -10.23 41.71
N SER A 531 -15.74 -9.00 42.00
CA SER A 531 -16.41 -8.15 43.00
C SER A 531 -17.63 -7.40 42.50
N ASN A 532 -17.63 -6.93 41.24
CA ASN A 532 -18.72 -6.10 40.70
C ASN A 532 -19.18 -6.54 39.30
N GLY A 533 -18.63 -7.63 38.75
CA GLY A 533 -19.01 -8.13 37.43
C GLY A 533 -18.54 -7.25 36.27
N VAL A 534 -17.60 -6.33 36.50
CA VAL A 534 -17.03 -5.41 35.49
C VAL A 534 -15.53 -5.67 35.38
N CYS A 535 -15.00 -5.68 34.16
CA CYS A 535 -13.57 -5.81 33.91
C CYS A 535 -12.99 -4.42 33.61
N HIS A 536 -12.10 -3.94 34.45
CA HIS A 536 -11.39 -2.67 34.29
C HIS A 536 -10.03 -2.82 33.61
N MET A 537 -9.54 -4.04 33.45
CA MET A 537 -8.20 -4.30 32.94
C MET A 537 -8.13 -5.61 32.16
N ASP A 538 -7.86 -5.50 30.86
CA ASP A 538 -7.66 -6.65 29.95
C ASP A 538 -6.22 -7.18 30.06
N ALA A 539 -5.85 -7.64 31.25
CA ALA A 539 -4.55 -8.24 31.51
C ALA A 539 -4.65 -9.33 32.57
N CYS A 540 -3.92 -10.42 32.38
CA CYS A 540 -3.74 -11.45 33.39
C CYS A 540 -2.27 -11.91 33.46
N VAL A 541 -1.92 -12.52 34.58
CA VAL A 541 -0.59 -13.09 34.83
C VAL A 541 -0.72 -14.61 34.89
N LEU A 542 0.12 -15.26 34.08
CA LEU A 542 0.26 -16.69 34.03
C LEU A 542 1.51 -17.13 34.79
N GLN A 543 1.45 -18.28 35.45
CA GLN A 543 2.60 -18.96 35.99
C GLN A 543 2.82 -20.26 35.22
N ILE A 544 4.01 -20.44 34.65
CA ILE A 544 4.44 -21.71 34.07
C ILE A 544 4.49 -22.77 35.17
N THR A 545 3.79 -23.89 34.96
CA THR A 545 3.66 -24.97 35.95
C THR A 545 4.49 -26.19 35.56
N THR A 546 4.37 -26.63 34.32
CA THR A 546 5.02 -27.84 33.82
C THR A 546 5.69 -27.59 32.46
N LYS A 547 6.67 -28.42 32.14
CA LYS A 547 7.37 -28.46 30.87
C LYS A 547 7.04 -29.76 30.15
N MET A 548 6.75 -29.69 28.86
CA MET A 548 6.59 -30.86 27.99
C MET A 548 7.95 -31.53 27.78
N GLU A 549 7.97 -32.86 27.78
CA GLU A 549 9.19 -33.62 27.51
C GLU A 549 9.80 -33.29 26.14
N GLN A 550 8.95 -33.16 25.11
CA GLN A 550 9.34 -32.74 23.76
C GLN A 550 8.61 -31.46 23.35
N ASP A 551 9.29 -30.65 22.54
CA ASP A 551 8.69 -29.46 21.94
C ASP A 551 7.65 -29.85 20.88
N VAL A 552 6.50 -29.19 20.90
CA VAL A 552 5.42 -29.42 19.94
C VAL A 552 5.35 -28.27 18.93
N GLY A 553 5.47 -28.60 17.65
CA GLY A 553 5.32 -27.67 16.53
C GLY A 553 3.89 -27.61 15.97
N GLY A 554 3.76 -27.15 14.72
CA GLY A 554 2.46 -27.12 14.01
C GLY A 554 1.40 -26.30 14.74
N ASP A 555 0.19 -26.83 14.82
CA ASP A 555 -0.98 -26.20 15.43
C ASP A 555 -1.15 -26.56 16.92
N GLY A 556 -0.13 -27.21 17.51
CA GLY A 556 -0.17 -27.70 18.89
C GLY A 556 -0.86 -29.05 19.04
N ASP A 557 -1.18 -29.74 17.94
CA ASP A 557 -1.67 -31.12 17.96
C ASP A 557 -0.63 -32.01 18.68
N GLY A 558 -1.05 -32.63 19.78
CA GLY A 558 -0.19 -33.46 20.62
C GLY A 558 0.31 -32.79 21.91
N CYS A 559 0.05 -31.50 22.15
CA CYS A 559 0.38 -30.85 23.43
C CYS A 559 -0.15 -31.65 24.63
N GLY A 560 -1.43 -32.08 24.57
CA GLY A 560 -2.06 -32.85 25.65
C GLY A 560 -1.50 -34.27 25.85
N SER A 561 -0.80 -34.82 24.85
CA SER A 561 -0.20 -36.16 24.91
C SER A 561 1.22 -36.17 25.48
N GLN A 562 1.83 -35.00 25.65
CA GLN A 562 3.20 -34.89 26.15
C GLN A 562 3.26 -35.15 27.66
N PRO A 563 4.21 -35.99 28.14
CA PRO A 563 4.51 -36.10 29.55
C PRO A 563 4.91 -34.74 30.15
N GLU A 564 4.33 -34.42 31.31
CA GLU A 564 4.52 -33.14 32.00
C GLU A 564 5.59 -33.24 33.10
N ILE A 565 6.66 -32.46 32.96
CA ILE A 565 7.72 -32.33 33.96
C ILE A 565 7.39 -31.12 34.84
N LEU A 566 7.14 -31.34 36.13
CA LEU A 566 6.84 -30.26 37.07
C LEU A 566 8.04 -29.33 37.27
N ILE A 567 7.86 -28.04 36.96
CA ILE A 567 8.87 -26.98 37.14
C ILE A 567 8.38 -25.85 38.04
N GLN A 568 7.09 -25.83 38.37
CA GLN A 568 6.48 -24.87 39.28
C GLN A 568 7.26 -24.82 40.60
N ASN A 569 7.49 -23.61 41.11
CA ASN A 569 8.17 -23.38 42.39
C ASN A 569 9.56 -24.05 42.50
N ASN A 570 10.21 -24.35 41.37
CA ASN A 570 11.56 -24.90 41.33
C ASN A 570 12.54 -23.90 40.67
N PRO A 571 13.22 -23.04 41.46
CA PRO A 571 14.15 -22.03 40.94
C PRO A 571 15.32 -22.65 40.14
N ALA A 572 15.76 -23.85 40.51
CA ALA A 572 16.83 -24.55 39.82
C ALA A 572 16.38 -25.01 38.42
N ALA A 573 15.13 -25.47 38.27
CA ALA A 573 14.54 -25.82 36.99
C ALA A 573 14.41 -24.57 36.08
N PHE A 574 13.85 -23.47 36.57
CA PHE A 574 13.74 -22.23 35.77
C PHE A 574 15.10 -21.65 35.36
N LYS A 575 16.12 -21.81 36.19
CA LYS A 575 17.49 -21.40 35.83
C LYS A 575 18.04 -22.21 34.64
N LYS A 576 17.66 -23.49 34.51
CA LYS A 576 18.04 -24.35 33.37
C LYS A 576 17.32 -23.93 32.08
N GLU A 577 16.07 -23.50 32.17
CA GLU A 577 15.28 -23.05 31.00
C GLU A 577 15.79 -21.74 30.38
N LYS A 578 16.56 -20.94 31.12
CA LYS A 578 17.18 -19.68 30.66
C LYS A 578 16.17 -18.71 30.01
N LEU A 579 14.93 -18.59 30.49
CA LEU A 579 13.94 -17.69 29.91
C LEU A 579 14.45 -16.23 29.83
N THR A 580 14.19 -15.55 28.71
CA THR A 580 14.49 -14.11 28.56
C THR A 580 13.36 -13.29 29.15
N GLN A 581 13.69 -12.41 30.09
CA GLN A 581 12.73 -11.48 30.66
C GLN A 581 12.81 -10.13 29.94
N LEU A 582 11.66 -9.55 29.58
CA LEU A 582 11.62 -8.17 29.10
C LEU A 582 11.58 -7.20 30.29
N LYS A 583 12.31 -6.08 30.15
CA LYS A 583 12.28 -5.00 31.14
C LYS A 583 10.97 -4.25 31.03
N VAL A 584 10.39 -3.86 32.15
CA VAL A 584 9.16 -3.07 32.19
C VAL A 584 9.53 -1.63 32.52
N ALA A 585 9.02 -0.68 31.74
CA ALA A 585 9.31 0.74 31.89
C ALA A 585 8.94 1.21 33.31
N ARG A 586 9.83 1.99 33.95
CA ARG A 586 9.57 2.51 35.30
C ARG A 586 8.71 3.76 35.29
N LYS A 587 8.93 4.61 34.30
CA LYS A 587 8.16 5.83 34.05
C LYS A 587 6.96 5.52 33.16
N GLU A 588 5.96 6.38 33.21
CA GLU A 588 4.92 6.37 32.19
C GLU A 588 5.52 6.72 30.84
N CYS A 589 4.86 6.25 29.77
CA CYS A 589 5.23 6.64 28.41
C CYS A 589 5.00 8.13 28.15
N GLU A 590 5.59 8.69 27.11
CA GLU A 590 5.36 10.08 26.68
C GLU A 590 4.50 10.11 25.42
N LEU A 591 3.80 11.22 25.17
CA LEU A 591 3.12 11.41 23.87
C LEU A 591 4.18 11.50 22.76
N ASP A 592 3.82 10.99 21.57
CA ASP A 592 4.70 10.81 20.41
C ASP A 592 5.91 9.88 20.62
N GLU A 593 6.00 9.22 21.79
CA GLU A 593 7.02 8.22 22.05
C GLU A 593 6.92 7.10 21.01
N GLN A 594 8.04 6.81 20.35
CA GLN A 594 8.12 5.77 19.33
C GLN A 594 8.11 4.40 19.99
N VAL A 595 7.18 3.55 19.55
CA VAL A 595 6.94 2.25 20.15
C VAL A 595 6.92 1.13 19.12
N ARG A 596 7.09 -0.09 19.61
CA ARG A 596 7.03 -1.33 18.83
C ARG A 596 6.16 -2.34 19.56
N ILE A 597 5.14 -2.86 18.87
CA ILE A 597 4.31 -3.94 19.39
C ILE A 597 4.85 -5.23 18.80
N MET A 598 5.19 -6.20 19.64
CA MET A 598 5.72 -7.51 19.22
C MET A 598 4.73 -8.61 19.61
N GLY A 599 4.58 -9.63 18.77
CA GLY A 599 3.66 -10.73 19.03
C GLY A 599 3.56 -11.70 17.86
N TYR A 600 2.49 -12.47 17.83
CA TYR A 600 2.24 -13.51 16.83
C TYR A 600 0.91 -13.22 16.14
N ASN A 601 0.94 -12.91 14.84
CA ASN A 601 -0.24 -12.51 14.07
C ASN A 601 -1.18 -13.69 13.79
N GLN A 602 -2.24 -13.88 14.56
CA GLN A 602 -3.22 -14.94 14.31
C GLN A 602 -4.31 -14.54 13.30
N GLY A 603 -4.44 -13.26 12.95
CA GLY A 603 -5.62 -12.74 12.24
C GLY A 603 -6.87 -12.70 13.14
N GLY A 604 -7.59 -11.58 13.11
CA GLY A 604 -8.85 -11.43 13.85
C GLY A 604 -8.74 -11.51 15.38
N GLU A 605 -9.71 -12.15 16.02
CA GLU A 605 -9.86 -12.27 17.49
C GLU A 605 -9.02 -13.40 18.12
N GLY A 606 -8.18 -14.08 17.32
CA GLY A 606 -7.37 -15.20 17.78
C GLY A 606 -8.16 -16.48 18.03
N LEU A 607 -9.40 -16.59 17.55
CA LEU A 607 -10.17 -17.83 17.48
C LEU A 607 -9.62 -18.71 16.34
N ILE A 608 -9.31 -19.97 16.65
CA ILE A 608 -8.82 -20.93 15.64
C ILE A 608 -10.02 -21.72 15.11
N GLU A 609 -10.43 -21.43 13.88
CA GLU A 609 -11.50 -22.18 13.22
C GLU A 609 -11.01 -23.58 12.80
N PRO A 610 -11.91 -24.58 12.67
CA PRO A 610 -11.54 -25.90 12.19
C PRO A 610 -10.82 -25.82 10.84
N GLY A 611 -9.57 -26.30 10.79
CA GLY A 611 -8.72 -26.26 9.58
C GLY A 611 -7.82 -25.02 9.47
N SER A 612 -7.89 -24.08 10.41
CA SER A 612 -6.97 -22.94 10.50
C SER A 612 -5.66 -23.33 11.17
N HIS A 613 -4.56 -22.70 10.74
CA HIS A 613 -3.23 -22.93 11.31
C HIS A 613 -2.85 -21.87 12.35
N VAL A 614 -2.11 -22.28 13.39
CA VAL A 614 -1.55 -21.38 14.39
C VAL A 614 -0.30 -20.71 13.84
N ASN A 615 -0.31 -19.39 13.73
CA ASN A 615 0.87 -18.65 13.32
C ASN A 615 1.88 -18.58 14.47
N ARG A 616 2.98 -19.33 14.36
CA ARG A 616 4.05 -19.35 15.36
C ARG A 616 5.23 -18.44 15.02
N CYS A 617 5.14 -17.65 13.94
CA CYS A 617 6.20 -16.71 13.55
C CYS A 617 5.99 -15.36 14.23
N ALA A 618 6.96 -14.95 15.05
CA ALA A 618 6.92 -13.66 15.71
C ALA A 618 7.07 -12.51 14.69
N ASP A 619 6.24 -11.48 14.83
CA ASP A 619 6.26 -10.27 14.02
C ASP A 619 6.25 -9.04 14.94
N PHE A 620 6.42 -7.86 14.35
CA PHE A 620 6.30 -6.60 15.07
C PHE A 620 5.77 -5.47 14.18
N ALA A 621 5.00 -4.58 14.81
CA ALA A 621 4.58 -3.32 14.20
C ALA A 621 5.24 -2.13 14.90
N LYS A 622 5.56 -1.09 14.13
CA LYS A 622 6.05 0.20 14.65
C LYS A 622 4.89 1.19 14.73
N GLY A 623 4.87 1.96 15.80
CA GLY A 623 3.88 3.01 16.01
C GLY A 623 4.39 4.10 16.93
N TYR A 624 3.48 4.96 17.36
CA TYR A 624 3.76 5.99 18.35
C TYR A 624 2.57 6.19 19.29
N VAL A 625 2.86 6.59 20.53
CA VAL A 625 1.83 6.91 21.52
C VAL A 625 1.12 8.20 21.09
N CYS A 626 -0.18 8.15 20.86
CA CYS A 626 -0.93 9.33 20.44
C CYS A 626 -1.77 9.93 21.56
N MET A 627 -2.20 9.13 22.54
CA MET A 627 -3.03 9.60 23.64
C MET A 627 -2.88 8.69 24.84
N LYS A 628 -3.07 9.27 26.03
CA LYS A 628 -3.29 8.53 27.27
C LYS A 628 -4.68 8.84 27.77
N PHE A 629 -5.38 7.82 28.23
CA PHE A 629 -6.73 7.93 28.73
C PHE A 629 -6.76 7.45 30.18
N HIS A 630 -7.30 8.28 31.07
CA HIS A 630 -7.67 7.93 32.44
C HIS A 630 -9.13 8.32 32.60
N THR A 631 -9.96 7.37 33.01
CA THR A 631 -11.38 7.65 33.30
C THR A 631 -11.55 7.74 34.79
N ASP A 632 -11.96 8.91 35.28
CA ASP A 632 -12.64 8.99 36.57
C ASP A 632 -14.03 8.37 36.35
N VAL A 633 -14.30 7.29 37.06
CA VAL A 633 -15.48 6.44 36.82
C VAL A 633 -16.74 7.18 37.28
N GLU A 634 -17.35 8.02 36.43
CA GLU A 634 -18.71 8.52 36.66
C GLU A 634 -19.64 8.51 35.43
N GLU A 635 -20.80 7.90 35.69
CA GLU A 635 -22.15 8.07 35.16
C GLU A 635 -22.34 8.56 33.70
N GLY A 636 -22.46 7.60 32.78
CA GLY A 636 -23.00 7.87 31.44
C GLY A 636 -22.93 6.71 30.46
N TRP A 637 -22.16 5.67 30.78
CA TRP A 637 -21.97 4.54 29.88
C TRP A 637 -23.17 3.59 29.93
N SER A 638 -23.70 3.23 28.76
CA SER A 638 -24.82 2.30 28.64
C SER A 638 -24.56 1.03 29.45
N LYS A 639 -25.59 0.53 30.13
CA LYS A 639 -25.55 -0.67 31.01
C LYS A 639 -25.08 -1.97 30.31
N SER A 640 -24.80 -1.95 29.00
CA SER A 640 -24.57 -3.14 28.18
C SER A 640 -23.11 -3.62 28.12
N ARG A 641 -22.10 -2.78 28.33
CA ARG A 641 -20.68 -3.20 28.21
C ARG A 641 -20.07 -3.56 29.57
N ARG A 642 -19.57 -4.80 29.70
CA ARG A 642 -18.93 -5.32 30.93
C ARG A 642 -17.43 -5.00 31.02
N PHE A 643 -16.75 -4.77 29.90
CA PHE A 643 -15.39 -4.24 29.89
C PHE A 643 -15.40 -2.70 29.89
N LYS A 644 -14.78 -2.10 30.92
CA LYS A 644 -14.73 -0.66 31.18
C LYS A 644 -13.33 -0.25 31.65
N PRO A 645 -12.38 -0.03 30.73
CA PRO A 645 -10.99 0.22 31.11
C PRO A 645 -10.86 1.54 31.87
N THR A 646 -10.16 1.52 33.01
CA THR A 646 -9.91 2.75 33.81
C THR A 646 -8.76 3.56 33.25
N GLU A 647 -7.75 2.90 32.68
CA GLU A 647 -6.56 3.52 32.11
C GLU A 647 -6.17 2.82 30.81
N GLU A 648 -5.83 3.59 29.77
CA GLU A 648 -5.38 3.07 28.47
C GLU A 648 -4.32 3.97 27.84
N ILE A 649 -3.44 3.35 27.05
CA ILE A 649 -2.57 4.06 26.11
C ILE A 649 -3.10 3.81 24.71
N VAL A 650 -3.35 4.88 23.96
CA VAL A 650 -3.75 4.80 22.55
C VAL A 650 -2.50 4.96 21.71
N VAL A 651 -2.29 4.03 20.78
CA VAL A 651 -1.14 4.02 19.88
C VAL A 651 -1.64 4.01 18.45
N ILE A 652 -1.01 4.83 17.61
CA ILE A 652 -1.14 4.70 16.15
C ILE A 652 -0.07 3.74 15.67
N CYS A 653 -0.50 2.54 15.32
CA CYS A 653 0.30 1.39 14.91
C CYS A 653 -0.53 0.61 13.89
N PRO A 654 0.02 0.19 12.73
CA PRO A 654 -0.75 -0.62 11.78
C PRO A 654 -1.24 -1.86 12.52
N THR A 655 -2.55 -1.94 12.76
CA THR A 655 -3.11 -2.96 13.63
C THR A 655 -2.77 -4.32 13.07
N ILE A 656 -2.06 -5.13 13.86
CA ILE A 656 -1.90 -6.54 13.59
C ILE A 656 -2.93 -7.30 14.42
N GLY A 657 -4.09 -7.58 13.83
CA GLY A 657 -5.10 -8.46 14.45
C GLY A 657 -4.45 -9.77 14.92
N GLY A 658 -4.84 -10.29 16.08
CA GLY A 658 -4.21 -11.48 16.65
C GLY A 658 -2.93 -11.27 17.48
N HIS A 659 -2.42 -10.05 17.66
CA HIS A 659 -1.30 -9.75 18.58
C HIS A 659 -1.70 -9.57 20.05
N SER A 660 -2.96 -9.85 20.41
CA SER A 660 -3.52 -9.62 21.75
C SER A 660 -2.62 -10.14 22.87
N GLY A 661 -2.32 -9.28 23.84
CA GLY A 661 -1.41 -9.57 24.97
C GLY A 661 0.08 -9.38 24.66
N GLY A 662 0.44 -9.09 23.40
CA GLY A 662 1.81 -8.81 22.98
C GLY A 662 2.37 -7.53 23.63
N PRO A 663 3.67 -7.52 24.01
CA PRO A 663 4.28 -6.34 24.62
C PRO A 663 4.43 -5.18 23.64
N CYS A 664 4.06 -3.99 24.09
CA CYS A 664 4.45 -2.73 23.47
C CYS A 664 5.69 -2.17 24.17
N VAL A 665 6.79 -2.00 23.42
CA VAL A 665 8.07 -1.53 23.94
C VAL A 665 8.47 -0.18 23.36
N ASN A 666 9.13 0.65 24.16
CA ASN A 666 9.73 1.90 23.70
C ASN A 666 11.08 1.70 22.99
N GLN A 667 11.78 2.79 22.65
CA GLN A 667 13.09 2.75 22.00
C GLN A 667 14.15 2.02 22.84
N SER A 668 14.10 2.15 24.17
CA SER A 668 14.96 1.47 25.14
C SER A 668 14.67 -0.03 25.31
N GLY A 669 13.65 -0.55 24.62
CA GLY A 669 13.23 -1.95 24.73
C GLY A 669 12.49 -2.26 26.04
N GLU A 670 12.00 -1.23 26.74
CA GLU A 670 11.21 -1.38 27.95
C GLU A 670 9.72 -1.46 27.62
N VAL A 671 9.00 -2.40 28.22
CA VAL A 671 7.57 -2.61 28.03
C VAL A 671 6.80 -1.49 28.72
N ILE A 672 6.04 -0.72 27.94
CA ILE A 672 5.17 0.37 28.41
C ILE A 672 3.71 -0.08 28.59
N GLY A 673 3.31 -1.19 27.97
CA GLY A 673 1.97 -1.76 28.04
C GLY A 673 1.84 -3.05 27.24
N ILE A 674 0.66 -3.66 27.26
CA ILE A 674 0.31 -4.82 26.42
C ILE A 674 -0.85 -4.47 25.51
N LEU A 675 -0.88 -5.06 24.31
CA LEU A 675 -1.98 -4.87 23.37
C LEU A 675 -3.27 -5.49 23.92
N SER A 676 -4.30 -4.67 24.14
CA SER A 676 -5.64 -5.14 24.51
C SER A 676 -6.49 -5.36 23.27
N ARG A 677 -6.72 -4.31 22.49
CA ARG A 677 -7.63 -4.40 21.33
C ARG A 677 -7.25 -3.43 20.22
N ALA A 678 -7.70 -3.78 19.02
CA ALA A 678 -7.74 -2.88 17.88
C ALA A 678 -8.94 -1.93 17.99
N ASP A 679 -8.83 -0.76 17.38
CA ASP A 679 -10.00 0.08 17.10
C ASP A 679 -10.78 -0.53 15.92
N PRO A 680 -12.10 -0.81 16.08
CA PRO A 680 -12.91 -1.39 15.01
C PRO A 680 -13.16 -0.40 13.87
N THR A 681 -13.04 0.91 14.11
CA THR A 681 -13.28 1.97 13.13
C THR A 681 -12.00 2.47 12.49
N GLU A 682 -10.91 2.56 13.25
CA GLU A 682 -9.61 3.04 12.78
C GLU A 682 -8.57 1.92 12.76
N LYS A 683 -8.30 1.36 11.57
CA LYS A 683 -7.41 0.19 11.41
C LYS A 683 -5.96 0.42 11.80
N GLN A 684 -5.57 1.65 12.12
CA GLN A 684 -4.23 1.98 12.60
C GLN A 684 -4.19 2.37 14.07
N ARG A 685 -5.31 2.28 14.78
CA ARG A 685 -5.39 2.65 16.18
C ARG A 685 -5.56 1.39 17.02
N CYS A 686 -4.79 1.30 18.08
CA CYS A 686 -4.93 0.24 19.06
C CYS A 686 -4.82 0.78 20.48
N TYR A 687 -5.37 0.00 21.41
CA TYR A 687 -5.45 0.32 22.82
C TYR A 687 -4.58 -0.65 23.60
N LEU A 688 -3.74 -0.10 24.47
CA LEU A 688 -2.85 -0.86 25.34
C LEU A 688 -3.30 -0.74 26.78
N VAL A 689 -3.19 -1.85 27.52
CA VAL A 689 -3.22 -1.80 28.99
C VAL A 689 -1.87 -1.28 29.48
N PRO A 690 -1.82 -0.15 30.20
CA PRO A 690 -0.57 0.44 30.68
C PRO A 690 0.18 -0.49 31.63
N ALA A 691 1.51 -0.44 31.59
CA ALA A 691 2.35 -1.21 32.50
C ALA A 691 2.12 -0.84 33.98
N THR A 692 1.76 0.41 34.26
CA THR A 692 1.35 0.86 35.60
C THR A 692 0.14 0.10 36.12
N ALA A 693 -0.86 -0.14 35.28
CA ALA A 693 -2.10 -0.82 35.65
C ALA A 693 -1.90 -2.31 35.97
N TRP A 694 -1.21 -3.09 35.13
CA TRP A 694 -1.08 -4.54 35.34
C TRP A 694 0.10 -4.95 36.25
N LYS A 695 1.04 -4.05 36.56
CA LYS A 695 2.15 -4.33 37.51
C LYS A 695 1.65 -4.85 38.87
N ARG A 696 0.51 -4.36 39.36
CA ARG A 696 -0.10 -4.83 40.61
C ARG A 696 -0.45 -6.32 40.58
N LEU A 697 -0.88 -6.84 39.42
CA LEU A 697 -1.14 -8.27 39.24
C LEU A 697 0.16 -9.08 39.37
N VAL A 698 1.26 -8.58 38.82
CA VAL A 698 2.57 -9.24 38.91
C VAL A 698 3.07 -9.25 40.36
N VAL A 699 2.86 -8.16 41.12
CA VAL A 699 3.17 -8.13 42.56
C VAL A 699 2.33 -9.13 43.34
N LYS A 700 1.02 -9.20 43.08
CA LYS A 700 0.12 -10.19 43.68
C LYS A 700 0.56 -11.62 43.38
N ALA A 701 0.89 -11.91 42.11
CA ALA A 701 1.40 -13.22 41.68
C ALA A 701 2.74 -13.59 42.34
N LYS A 702 3.63 -12.62 42.57
CA LYS A 702 4.88 -12.87 43.30
C LYS A 702 4.62 -13.23 44.76
N ASN A 703 3.64 -12.59 45.39
CA ASN A 703 3.29 -12.83 46.79
C ASN A 703 2.53 -14.15 46.99
N SER A 704 1.67 -14.55 46.05
CA SER A 704 1.00 -15.85 46.09
C SER A 704 1.98 -17.00 45.94
N VAL A 705 3.00 -16.85 45.09
CA VAL A 705 4.09 -17.83 44.96
C VAL A 705 4.91 -17.94 46.25
N VAL A 706 5.16 -16.83 46.94
CA VAL A 706 5.93 -16.85 48.21
C VAL A 706 5.15 -17.50 49.36
N ARG A 707 3.82 -17.38 49.41
CA ARG A 707 2.99 -18.02 50.46
C ARG A 707 2.80 -19.54 50.26
N ALA A 708 3.15 -20.08 49.11
CA ALA A 708 3.12 -21.51 48.83
C ALA A 708 4.44 -22.23 49.19
N PHE A 709 5.48 -21.46 49.55
CA PHE A 709 6.67 -21.92 50.28
C PHE A 709 6.46 -21.72 51.77
#